data_AF-A0A9N8DTR5-F1
#
_entry.id   AF-A0A9N8DTR5-F1
#
_cell.length_a   1.000
_cell.length_b   1.000
_cell.length_c   1.000
_cell.angle_alpha   90.00
_cell.angle_beta   90.00
_cell.angle_gamma   90.00
#
_symmetry.space_group_name_H-M   'P 1'
#
loop_
_entity.id
_entity.type
_entity.pdbx_description
1 polymer ?
#
loop_
_entity_poly.entity_id
_entity_poly.type
_entity_poly.pdbx_seq_one_letter_code
_entity_poly.pdbx_strand_id
1 'polypeptide(L)'
;MSMSDSLGMAGSTELSVSSSSRGKDSSKKVQCVLDPLLVNADSVSLMENVGLSIFASACSKNRGAFVLQPPDGPDGKTYGCLALPEDVLEMLGISDVIHGNSSNSTGNLTNLTFKVDNVEDITKNFKNGNLTASDTVQLLNLLVSNVYHSTPNVEATPYACDVNGLVTLECDNSSTGTSTTTGKKNPIRAVTLAGVFTPALWATAGQNLTLDQAASFYTHQDFKQMKKLGINTVQIPIPTKMFSEEHKDAPEWQSLLLDVLDQVHDEGLDVILLLDQAGSRAEDVAKPVEAAASFAQDYNYNHKSSEKVIVAFTLPAMDMALLEAAKKVAPDLPLWMPTKGGDFTRLHDYTGAAGASLEITHTDTIADVASSSSQEDRAKLFYHESTACIARAPLEYSACYQDVPVVVASGFDLANDDCHLQNISPNFKDYGQCDRFNETIDSPWWKDHRFSFAARQLYAYEQGEGWSFATWKLYGADPNSVGILDDPAKLLALQEVVAAGIMPSLQDLDQPIVYPLKKSSSPVGLACLNPPKSDFVLGDATLAPTPAPPPSCGNGWWNFTTEKCDYWIPPTEAPTPPCPVCSNGSVPVEPLDCPPVGNDSSLDTMLLLPVSEGEHNMAVKSFFAGAFASLVVCVIVFKLLLPAKMKQNDYEPVPNGANGNGHSYQNA
;
A
#
# COMPACT_ATOMS: atom_id res chain seq x y z
N MET A 1 19.51 49.91 -45.32
CA MET A 1 19.66 50.24 -46.76
C MET A 1 20.36 49.07 -47.41
N SER A 2 19.65 48.35 -48.31
CA SER A 2 20.08 47.36 -49.33
C SER A 2 21.06 46.23 -48.91
N MET A 3 20.68 44.94 -48.91
CA MET A 3 20.59 44.03 -50.09
C MET A 3 21.84 44.12 -50.99
N SER A 4 22.55 43.04 -51.37
CA SER A 4 22.11 41.65 -51.64
C SER A 4 23.28 40.70 -51.98
N ASP A 5 23.04 39.43 -51.67
CA ASP A 5 23.48 38.11 -52.18
C ASP A 5 24.50 37.95 -53.33
N SER A 6 25.33 36.90 -53.22
CA SER A 6 25.66 35.99 -54.32
C SER A 6 26.06 34.59 -53.80
N LEU A 7 25.53 33.55 -54.47
CA LEU A 7 25.61 32.11 -54.19
C LEU A 7 26.99 31.46 -54.42
N GLY A 8 27.24 30.30 -53.76
CA GLY A 8 28.34 29.40 -54.09
C GLY A 8 28.32 28.06 -53.30
N MET A 9 27.80 27.03 -53.96
CA MET A 9 27.63 25.60 -53.64
C MET A 9 28.61 24.84 -52.71
N ALA A 10 27.98 23.94 -51.93
CA ALA A 10 28.25 22.51 -51.68
C ALA A 10 29.68 22.04 -51.29
N GLY A 11 29.77 21.53 -50.06
CA GLY A 11 30.83 20.64 -49.60
C GLY A 11 30.43 19.96 -48.29
N SER A 12 29.67 18.86 -48.38
CA SER A 12 29.39 17.97 -47.24
C SER A 12 30.71 17.41 -46.73
N THR A 13 31.06 17.72 -45.48
CA THR A 13 32.14 17.06 -44.75
C THR A 13 31.50 16.41 -43.51
N GLU A 14 31.42 15.09 -43.56
CA GLU A 14 31.10 14.24 -42.42
C GLU A 14 32.15 14.45 -41.33
N LEU A 15 31.72 15.03 -40.20
CA LEU A 15 32.49 15.05 -38.97
C LEU A 15 32.15 13.77 -38.20
N SER A 16 33.05 12.81 -38.32
CA SER A 16 33.12 11.60 -37.52
C SER A 16 33.28 11.97 -36.04
N VAL A 17 32.19 11.80 -35.28
CA VAL A 17 32.21 11.83 -33.82
C VAL A 17 32.84 10.51 -33.36
N SER A 18 34.04 10.60 -32.80
CA SER A 18 34.71 9.47 -32.16
C SER A 18 33.89 9.02 -30.96
N SER A 19 33.30 7.83 -31.07
CA SER A 19 32.73 7.07 -29.98
C SER A 19 33.83 6.70 -28.98
N SER A 20 33.96 7.50 -27.92
CA SER A 20 34.64 7.05 -26.70
C SER A 20 33.75 6.01 -26.05
N SER A 21 34.17 4.75 -26.18
CA SER A 21 33.60 3.58 -25.53
C SER A 21 33.57 3.79 -24.02
N ARG A 22 32.38 4.12 -23.48
CA ARG A 22 32.07 3.91 -22.07
C ARG A 22 32.25 2.43 -21.77
N GLY A 23 33.01 2.15 -20.72
CA GLY A 23 33.25 0.80 -20.23
C GLY A 23 31.93 0.08 -19.93
N LYS A 24 31.97 -1.24 -20.11
CA LYS A 24 30.92 -2.20 -19.74
C LYS A 24 30.18 -1.77 -18.47
N ASP A 25 28.89 -1.53 -18.63
CA ASP A 25 27.90 -1.56 -17.55
C ASP A 25 28.04 -2.87 -16.77
N SER A 26 28.44 -2.79 -15.51
CA SER A 26 27.98 -3.74 -14.52
C SER A 26 26.53 -3.38 -14.24
N SER A 27 25.57 -4.01 -14.94
CA SER A 27 24.16 -3.83 -14.62
C SER A 27 23.97 -4.13 -13.12
N LYS A 28 23.43 -3.18 -12.35
CA LYS A 28 23.06 -3.42 -10.94
C LYS A 28 22.31 -4.75 -10.87
N LYS A 29 22.83 -5.74 -10.14
CA LYS A 29 22.12 -7.00 -9.97
C LYS A 29 20.99 -6.72 -9.00
N VAL A 30 19.76 -6.70 -9.51
CA VAL A 30 18.55 -6.57 -8.70
C VAL A 30 17.91 -7.94 -8.62
N GLN A 31 17.60 -8.41 -7.42
CA GLN A 31 17.00 -9.72 -7.16
C GLN A 31 15.85 -9.57 -6.19
N CYS A 32 14.75 -10.28 -6.46
CA CYS A 32 13.70 -10.48 -5.47
C CYS A 32 13.97 -11.78 -4.71
N VAL A 33 14.03 -11.70 -3.40
CA VAL A 33 14.32 -12.84 -2.53
C VAL A 33 13.34 -12.86 -1.37
N LEU A 34 13.20 -14.00 -0.69
CA LEU A 34 12.52 -14.05 0.59
C LEU A 34 13.21 -13.11 1.56
N ASP A 35 12.43 -12.34 2.32
CA ASP A 35 12.99 -11.48 3.35
C ASP A 35 13.57 -12.36 4.47
N PRO A 36 14.90 -12.39 4.66
CA PRO A 36 15.54 -13.27 5.63
C PRO A 36 15.23 -12.88 7.09
N LEU A 37 14.77 -11.65 7.34
CA LEU A 37 14.30 -11.23 8.67
C LEU A 37 12.93 -11.83 8.99
N LEU A 38 12.15 -12.19 7.97
CA LEU A 38 10.79 -12.70 8.11
C LEU A 38 10.68 -14.20 7.87
N VAL A 39 11.21 -14.69 6.74
CA VAL A 39 11.15 -16.08 6.30
C VAL A 39 12.56 -16.66 6.30
N ASN A 40 12.88 -17.40 7.36
CA ASN A 40 14.17 -18.04 7.58
C ASN A 40 13.99 -19.42 8.25
N ALA A 41 15.10 -20.08 8.55
CA ALA A 41 15.07 -21.42 9.13
C ALA A 41 14.36 -21.49 10.50
N ASP A 42 14.34 -20.39 11.26
CA ASP A 42 13.69 -20.32 12.57
C ASP A 42 12.18 -20.00 12.45
N SER A 43 11.78 -19.26 11.42
CA SER A 43 10.41 -18.78 11.25
C SER A 43 9.55 -19.61 10.29
N VAL A 44 10.13 -20.38 9.36
CA VAL A 44 9.36 -21.16 8.37
C VAL A 44 8.42 -22.18 9.02
N SER A 45 8.78 -22.68 10.21
CA SER A 45 7.94 -23.59 11.00
C SER A 45 6.70 -22.92 11.61
N LEU A 46 6.70 -21.58 11.69
CA LEU A 46 5.60 -20.76 12.21
C LEU A 46 4.59 -20.38 11.11
N MET A 47 4.89 -20.69 9.84
CA MET A 47 3.96 -20.45 8.73
C MET A 47 2.83 -21.49 8.77
N GLU A 48 1.58 -21.01 8.71
CA GLU A 48 0.40 -21.89 8.68
C GLU A 48 0.35 -22.74 7.39
N ASN A 49 0.78 -22.15 6.26
CA ASN A 49 0.91 -22.82 4.98
C ASN A 49 2.12 -22.30 4.18
N VAL A 50 3.26 -22.94 4.40
CA VAL A 50 4.56 -22.62 3.76
C VAL A 50 4.43 -22.48 2.24
N GLY A 51 3.75 -23.42 1.58
CA GLY A 51 3.59 -23.40 0.13
C GLY A 51 2.63 -22.33 -0.36
N LEU A 52 1.38 -22.34 0.09
CA LEU A 52 0.32 -21.46 -0.47
C LEU A 52 0.57 -19.98 -0.20
N SER A 53 1.13 -19.60 0.95
CA SER A 53 1.33 -18.19 1.34
C SER A 53 2.24 -17.43 0.37
N ILE A 54 3.24 -18.11 -0.19
CA ILE A 54 4.19 -17.54 -1.16
C ILE A 54 3.67 -17.76 -2.57
N PHE A 55 3.16 -18.95 -2.82
CA PHE A 55 2.90 -19.41 -4.15
C PHE A 55 1.75 -18.68 -4.85
N ALA A 56 0.60 -18.53 -4.18
CA ALA A 56 -0.58 -17.94 -4.81
C ALA A 56 -0.30 -16.52 -5.35
N SER A 57 0.44 -15.72 -4.56
CA SER A 57 0.80 -14.36 -4.94
C SER A 57 1.87 -14.33 -6.01
N ALA A 58 2.92 -15.16 -5.90
CA ALA A 58 3.93 -15.27 -6.94
C ALA A 58 3.31 -15.66 -8.32
N CYS A 59 2.37 -16.61 -8.34
CA CYS A 59 1.66 -16.99 -9.57
C CYS A 59 0.83 -15.88 -10.19
N SER A 60 0.17 -15.08 -9.34
CA SER A 60 -0.71 -14.01 -9.79
C SER A 60 0.05 -12.98 -10.62
N LYS A 61 1.31 -12.71 -10.27
CA LYS A 61 2.19 -11.74 -10.93
C LYS A 61 2.57 -12.18 -12.34
N ASN A 62 2.74 -13.49 -12.56
CA ASN A 62 3.15 -14.03 -13.86
C ASN A 62 2.06 -14.88 -14.54
N ARG A 63 0.79 -14.52 -14.34
CA ARG A 63 -0.39 -15.11 -15.01
C ARG A 63 -0.44 -16.66 -14.93
N GLY A 64 0.06 -17.23 -13.84
CA GLY A 64 0.04 -18.67 -13.61
C GLY A 64 1.18 -19.46 -14.28
N ALA A 65 2.26 -18.81 -14.70
CA ALA A 65 3.47 -19.47 -15.22
C ALA A 65 4.74 -18.85 -14.63
N PHE A 66 5.87 -19.56 -14.62
CA PHE A 66 7.19 -18.94 -14.44
C PHE A 66 8.27 -19.72 -15.19
N VAL A 67 9.44 -19.08 -15.32
CA VAL A 67 10.63 -19.65 -15.97
C VAL A 67 11.72 -19.80 -14.91
N LEU A 68 12.23 -21.01 -14.72
CA LEU A 68 13.35 -21.25 -13.80
C LEU A 68 14.67 -21.08 -14.58
N GLN A 69 15.61 -20.31 -14.01
CA GLN A 69 16.99 -20.18 -14.48
C GLN A 69 17.93 -21.19 -13.79
N PRO A 70 19.01 -21.64 -14.44
CA PRO A 70 19.59 -21.10 -15.67
C PRO A 70 18.81 -21.51 -16.92
N PRO A 71 18.93 -20.78 -18.04
CA PRO A 71 18.50 -21.26 -19.34
C PRO A 71 19.45 -22.39 -19.79
N ASP A 72 19.46 -23.52 -19.09
CA ASP A 72 20.31 -24.66 -19.44
C ASP A 72 19.60 -25.54 -20.46
N GLY A 73 19.53 -24.99 -21.66
CA GLY A 73 19.04 -25.60 -22.87
C GLY A 73 18.45 -24.54 -23.80
N PRO A 74 18.48 -24.75 -25.13
CA PRO A 74 17.86 -23.86 -26.11
C PRO A 74 16.34 -23.66 -25.94
N ASP A 75 15.72 -24.34 -24.97
CA ASP A 75 14.27 -24.54 -24.88
C ASP A 75 13.59 -23.88 -23.67
N GLY A 76 14.32 -23.09 -22.84
CA GLY A 76 13.78 -22.27 -21.73
C GLY A 76 12.39 -22.70 -21.23
N LYS A 77 12.32 -23.79 -20.48
CA LYS A 77 11.03 -24.42 -20.16
C LYS A 77 10.20 -23.51 -19.26
N THR A 78 8.99 -23.20 -19.72
CA THR A 78 7.96 -22.58 -18.89
C THR A 78 7.31 -23.65 -18.03
N TYR A 79 7.29 -23.44 -16.72
CA TYR A 79 6.55 -24.28 -15.79
C TYR A 79 5.21 -23.62 -15.52
N GLY A 80 4.15 -24.43 -15.55
CA GLY A 80 2.89 -24.01 -14.95
C GLY A 80 3.17 -23.73 -13.48
N CYS A 81 2.49 -22.74 -12.91
CA CYS A 81 2.94 -22.23 -11.62
C CYS A 81 3.11 -23.36 -10.59
N LEU A 82 2.17 -24.31 -10.52
CA LEU A 82 2.21 -25.34 -9.46
C LEU A 82 3.32 -26.38 -9.66
N ALA A 83 4.03 -26.36 -10.79
CA ALA A 83 4.99 -27.39 -11.16
C ALA A 83 6.44 -26.94 -10.94
N LEU A 84 7.27 -27.89 -10.54
CA LEU A 84 8.72 -27.75 -10.41
C LEU A 84 9.44 -28.71 -11.38
N PRO A 85 10.70 -28.43 -11.76
CA PRO A 85 11.54 -29.35 -12.49
C PRO A 85 11.74 -30.64 -11.71
N GLU A 86 11.83 -31.76 -12.42
CA GLU A 86 12.07 -33.07 -11.81
C GLU A 86 13.41 -33.12 -11.05
N ASP A 87 14.36 -32.26 -11.40
CA ASP A 87 15.72 -32.14 -10.84
C ASP A 87 15.90 -30.92 -9.90
N VAL A 88 14.83 -30.26 -9.44
CA VAL A 88 14.90 -29.04 -8.61
C VAL A 88 15.74 -29.22 -7.32
N LEU A 89 15.71 -30.41 -6.72
CA LEU A 89 16.50 -30.70 -5.52
C LEU A 89 18.00 -30.77 -5.83
N GLU A 90 18.37 -31.37 -6.97
CA GLU A 90 19.75 -31.45 -7.43
C GLU A 90 20.29 -30.05 -7.79
N MET A 91 19.47 -29.23 -8.47
CA MET A 91 19.81 -27.84 -8.80
C MET A 91 20.19 -27.02 -7.57
N LEU A 92 19.52 -27.27 -6.43
CA LEU A 92 19.78 -26.59 -5.16
C LEU A 92 20.83 -27.28 -4.29
N GLY A 93 21.39 -28.41 -4.74
CA GLY A 93 22.31 -29.21 -3.93
C GLY A 93 21.66 -29.84 -2.69
N ILE A 94 20.33 -29.91 -2.65
CA ILE A 94 19.58 -30.55 -1.57
C ILE A 94 19.72 -32.06 -1.75
N SER A 95 20.58 -32.65 -0.93
CA SER A 95 20.85 -34.09 -0.92
C SER A 95 20.01 -34.76 0.17
N ASP A 96 19.71 -36.05 0.03
CA ASP A 96 19.09 -36.85 1.09
C ASP A 96 19.98 -36.86 2.35
N VAL A 97 19.77 -35.92 3.26
CA VAL A 97 20.32 -35.98 4.60
C VAL A 97 19.42 -36.90 5.42
N ILE A 98 19.51 -38.20 5.14
CA ILE A 98 19.05 -39.16 6.15
C ILE A 98 19.97 -38.96 7.35
N HIS A 99 19.41 -38.33 8.39
CA HIS A 99 19.94 -38.37 9.74
C HIS A 99 20.21 -39.82 10.15
N GLY A 100 21.45 -40.26 9.98
CA GLY A 100 21.90 -41.58 10.41
C GLY A 100 23.26 -41.96 9.82
N ASN A 101 24.34 -41.65 10.55
CA ASN A 101 25.67 -42.26 10.48
C ASN A 101 25.93 -43.17 9.26
N SER A 102 26.39 -42.62 8.15
CA SER A 102 27.10 -43.40 7.14
C SER A 102 28.30 -42.61 6.64
N SER A 103 29.37 -42.66 7.44
CA SER A 103 30.72 -42.38 6.97
C SER A 103 31.12 -43.48 5.99
N ASN A 104 30.84 -43.28 4.70
CA ASN A 104 31.56 -43.76 3.51
C ASN A 104 30.59 -43.95 2.33
N SER A 105 30.37 -42.91 1.52
CA SER A 105 29.99 -43.14 0.12
C SER A 105 30.47 -42.00 -0.78
N THR A 106 31.62 -42.19 -1.40
CA THR A 106 31.91 -41.65 -2.72
C THR A 106 31.10 -42.45 -3.74
N GLY A 107 29.91 -41.99 -4.13
CA GLY A 107 29.11 -42.65 -5.17
C GLY A 107 27.72 -42.05 -5.36
N ASN A 108 27.47 -41.49 -6.56
CA ASN A 108 26.20 -41.13 -7.20
C ASN A 108 25.03 -40.67 -6.31
N LEU A 109 24.69 -39.38 -6.42
CA LEU A 109 23.50 -38.71 -5.88
C LEU A 109 22.14 -39.22 -6.42
N THR A 110 22.08 -40.34 -7.13
CA THR A 110 20.93 -40.67 -8.01
C THR A 110 19.75 -41.38 -7.33
N ASN A 111 19.61 -41.35 -6.01
CA ASN A 111 18.44 -41.94 -5.33
C ASN A 111 17.97 -41.06 -4.16
N LEU A 112 17.38 -39.90 -4.50
CA LEU A 112 16.54 -39.17 -3.55
C LEU A 112 15.33 -40.04 -3.20
N THR A 113 15.08 -40.24 -1.91
CA THR A 113 13.96 -41.04 -1.37
C THR A 113 12.62 -40.34 -1.47
N PHE A 114 12.62 -39.04 -1.78
CA PHE A 114 11.43 -38.23 -2.00
C PHE A 114 11.59 -37.31 -3.22
N LYS A 115 10.45 -36.87 -3.76
CA LYS A 115 10.36 -35.92 -4.87
C LYS A 115 9.62 -34.67 -4.44
N VAL A 116 9.90 -33.57 -5.14
CA VAL A 116 9.21 -32.29 -4.99
C VAL A 116 8.78 -31.84 -6.39
N ASP A 117 7.60 -32.29 -6.81
CA ASP A 117 7.09 -32.04 -8.16
C ASP A 117 6.21 -30.76 -8.19
N ASN A 118 5.70 -30.36 -7.02
CA ASN A 118 4.81 -29.21 -6.85
C ASN A 118 4.95 -28.55 -5.47
N VAL A 119 4.17 -27.49 -5.26
CA VAL A 119 4.16 -26.67 -4.04
C VAL A 119 3.59 -27.44 -2.84
N GLU A 120 2.59 -28.28 -3.06
CA GLU A 120 2.03 -29.15 -2.02
C GLU A 120 3.10 -30.14 -1.50
N ASP A 121 3.97 -30.62 -2.37
CA ASP A 121 5.08 -31.51 -2.01
C ASP A 121 6.12 -30.81 -1.14
N ILE A 122 6.37 -29.50 -1.30
CA ILE A 122 7.24 -28.74 -0.38
C ILE A 122 6.68 -28.83 1.05
N THR A 123 5.39 -28.50 1.21
CA THR A 123 4.73 -28.50 2.52
C THR A 123 4.70 -29.90 3.13
N LYS A 124 4.40 -30.91 2.31
CA LYS A 124 4.34 -32.32 2.74
C LYS A 124 5.72 -32.84 3.15
N ASN A 125 6.76 -32.60 2.35
CA ASN A 125 8.10 -33.09 2.64
C ASN A 125 8.73 -32.36 3.84
N PHE A 126 8.45 -31.07 4.04
CA PHE A 126 8.85 -30.35 5.25
C PHE A 126 8.18 -30.95 6.50
N LYS A 127 6.86 -31.18 6.48
CA LYS A 127 6.11 -31.80 7.59
C LYS A 127 6.58 -33.22 7.90
N ASN A 128 6.98 -33.98 6.89
CA ASN A 128 7.50 -35.34 7.04
C ASN A 128 8.96 -35.39 7.50
N GLY A 129 9.65 -34.24 7.61
CA GLY A 129 11.06 -34.17 7.96
C GLY A 129 12.03 -34.55 6.83
N ASN A 130 11.53 -34.65 5.60
CA ASN A 130 12.33 -34.93 4.40
C ASN A 130 13.09 -33.67 3.93
N LEU A 131 12.49 -32.49 4.12
CA LEU A 131 13.15 -31.19 3.90
C LEU A 131 13.47 -30.56 5.25
N THR A 132 14.68 -30.04 5.42
CA THR A 132 14.98 -29.18 6.57
C THR A 132 14.33 -27.80 6.38
N ALA A 133 14.29 -27.01 7.45
CA ALA A 133 13.83 -25.62 7.38
C ALA A 133 14.68 -24.79 6.41
N SER A 134 16.00 -25.02 6.36
CA SER A 134 16.91 -24.34 5.43
C SER A 134 16.65 -24.76 3.98
N ASP A 135 16.47 -26.05 3.71
CA ASP A 135 16.15 -26.55 2.36
C ASP A 135 14.83 -25.96 1.85
N THR A 136 13.85 -25.86 2.74
CA THR A 136 12.53 -25.28 2.44
C THR A 136 12.65 -23.81 2.06
N VAL A 137 13.42 -23.01 2.82
CA VAL A 137 13.68 -21.60 2.50
C VAL A 137 14.41 -21.46 1.16
N GLN A 138 15.40 -22.32 0.89
CA GLN A 138 16.13 -22.29 -0.40
C GLN A 138 15.21 -22.57 -1.59
N LEU A 139 14.33 -23.59 -1.49
CA LEU A 139 13.33 -23.92 -2.51
C LEU A 139 12.37 -22.75 -2.77
N LEU A 140 11.83 -22.15 -1.71
CA LEU A 140 10.92 -21.02 -1.81
C LEU A 140 11.61 -19.77 -2.38
N ASN A 141 12.87 -19.53 -2.02
CA ASN A 141 13.65 -18.41 -2.55
C ASN A 141 13.94 -18.57 -4.06
N LEU A 142 14.24 -19.79 -4.49
CA LEU A 142 14.37 -20.12 -5.92
C LEU A 142 13.10 -19.78 -6.68
N LEU A 143 11.93 -20.13 -6.15
CA LEU A 143 10.63 -19.82 -6.75
C LEU A 143 10.41 -18.31 -6.89
N VAL A 144 10.57 -17.56 -5.80
CA VAL A 144 10.40 -16.10 -5.79
C VAL A 144 11.31 -15.43 -6.80
N SER A 145 12.60 -15.76 -6.77
CA SER A 145 13.59 -15.16 -7.65
C SER A 145 13.28 -15.42 -9.11
N ASN A 146 12.87 -16.63 -9.47
CA ASN A 146 12.55 -16.97 -10.85
C ASN A 146 11.23 -16.35 -11.34
N VAL A 147 10.21 -16.28 -10.48
CA VAL A 147 8.96 -15.55 -10.79
C VAL A 147 9.26 -14.08 -11.08
N TYR A 148 10.11 -13.46 -10.27
CA TYR A 148 10.55 -12.10 -10.48
C TYR A 148 11.25 -11.92 -11.83
N HIS A 149 12.30 -12.70 -12.11
CA HIS A 149 13.05 -12.59 -13.37
C HIS A 149 12.24 -12.94 -14.62
N SER A 150 11.14 -13.70 -14.48
CA SER A 150 10.24 -14.03 -15.58
C SER A 150 9.07 -13.04 -15.74
N THR A 151 8.93 -12.07 -14.82
CA THR A 151 7.93 -11.01 -14.92
C THR A 151 8.40 -9.96 -15.94
N PRO A 152 7.59 -9.59 -16.94
CA PRO A 152 7.98 -8.55 -17.90
C PRO A 152 8.10 -7.16 -17.26
N ASN A 153 9.13 -6.40 -17.63
CA ASN A 153 9.35 -5.00 -17.23
C ASN A 153 9.33 -4.80 -15.69
N VAL A 154 10.05 -5.63 -14.95
CA VAL A 154 10.13 -5.53 -13.47
C VAL A 154 10.59 -4.14 -13.01
N GLU A 155 11.51 -3.53 -13.75
CA GLU A 155 12.06 -2.19 -13.50
C GLU A 155 11.03 -1.06 -13.63
N ALA A 156 9.90 -1.30 -14.31
CA ALA A 156 8.81 -0.33 -14.47
C ALA A 156 7.64 -0.59 -13.50
N THR A 157 7.72 -1.62 -12.66
CA THR A 157 6.59 -2.12 -11.88
C THR A 157 6.93 -2.11 -10.39
N PRO A 158 6.46 -1.10 -9.61
CA PRO A 158 6.76 -0.97 -8.18
C PRO A 158 6.38 -2.16 -7.30
N TYR A 159 5.48 -3.02 -7.77
CA TYR A 159 4.99 -4.21 -7.08
C TYR A 159 5.45 -5.53 -7.74
N ALA A 160 6.49 -5.49 -8.57
CA ALA A 160 7.02 -6.69 -9.23
C ALA A 160 7.64 -7.68 -8.23
N CYS A 161 8.39 -7.17 -7.25
CA CYS A 161 8.89 -7.96 -6.12
C CYS A 161 7.92 -7.86 -4.94
N ASP A 162 6.75 -8.46 -5.10
CA ASP A 162 5.80 -8.57 -4.00
C ASP A 162 5.16 -9.96 -3.99
N VAL A 163 5.22 -10.58 -2.81
CA VAL A 163 4.61 -11.86 -2.49
C VAL A 163 4.01 -11.75 -1.10
N ASN A 164 2.90 -11.01 -0.98
CA ASN A 164 2.22 -10.72 0.29
C ASN A 164 3.14 -10.08 1.35
N GLY A 165 4.14 -9.30 0.92
CA GLY A 165 5.15 -8.72 1.80
C GLY A 165 6.19 -9.70 2.40
N LEU A 166 6.21 -10.97 1.97
CA LEU A 166 7.17 -12.00 2.43
C LEU A 166 8.56 -11.91 1.77
N VAL A 167 8.69 -11.04 0.78
CA VAL A 167 9.88 -10.89 -0.06
C VAL A 167 10.44 -9.49 0.07
N THR A 168 11.71 -9.35 -0.26
CA THR A 168 12.42 -8.08 -0.31
C THR A 168 13.20 -7.97 -1.61
N LEU A 169 13.35 -6.74 -2.09
CA LEU A 169 14.14 -6.40 -3.26
C LEU A 169 15.59 -6.09 -2.85
N GLU A 170 16.52 -6.98 -3.23
CA GLU A 170 17.95 -6.80 -3.03
C GLU A 170 18.60 -6.13 -4.25
N CYS A 171 19.40 -5.10 -4.01
CA CYS A 171 20.06 -4.33 -5.05
C CYS A 171 21.54 -4.18 -4.74
N ASP A 172 22.41 -4.61 -5.66
CA ASP A 172 23.87 -4.51 -5.52
C ASP A 172 24.30 -3.03 -5.33
N ASN A 173 24.58 -2.67 -4.07
CA ASN A 173 25.08 -1.39 -3.59
C ASN A 173 24.33 -0.16 -4.14
N SER A 174 23.26 0.24 -3.44
CA SER A 174 22.93 1.67 -3.42
C SER A 174 24.17 2.42 -2.89
N SER A 175 24.62 3.42 -3.65
CA SER A 175 25.69 4.33 -3.25
C SER A 175 25.32 5.20 -2.03
N THR A 176 24.15 4.96 -1.44
CA THR A 176 23.61 5.53 -0.21
C THR A 176 23.72 4.56 0.98
N GLY A 177 24.77 3.74 1.06
CA GLY A 177 25.16 3.08 2.33
C GLY A 177 24.15 2.14 2.97
N THR A 178 23.04 1.79 2.31
CA THR A 178 22.05 0.82 2.78
C THR A 178 22.38 -0.55 2.22
N SER A 179 23.49 -1.12 2.72
CA SER A 179 23.73 -2.55 2.55
C SER A 179 22.69 -3.33 3.36
N THR A 180 21.84 -4.08 2.66
CA THR A 180 20.81 -5.00 3.18
C THR A 180 21.39 -6.20 3.95
N THR A 181 22.66 -6.16 4.34
CA THR A 181 23.25 -7.17 5.22
C THR A 181 23.79 -6.50 6.48
N THR A 182 23.04 -6.62 7.59
CA THR A 182 23.49 -6.43 8.98
C THR A 182 23.80 -5.01 9.53
N GLY A 183 23.61 -3.93 8.77
CA GLY A 183 23.65 -2.57 9.32
C GLY A 183 22.29 -2.14 9.87
N LYS A 184 22.14 -1.97 11.20
CA LYS A 184 20.92 -1.39 11.79
C LYS A 184 20.66 -0.01 11.19
N LYS A 185 19.71 0.08 10.26
CA LYS A 185 19.03 1.34 9.93
C LYS A 185 18.28 1.75 11.20
N ASN A 186 18.43 3.00 11.63
CA ASN A 186 17.53 3.59 12.63
C ASN A 186 16.38 4.22 11.84
N PRO A 187 15.26 3.51 11.63
CA PRO A 187 14.15 4.06 10.85
C PRO A 187 13.59 5.30 11.55
N ILE A 188 13.06 6.21 10.74
CA ILE A 188 12.28 7.35 11.22
C ILE A 188 10.99 6.80 11.82
N ARG A 189 10.77 7.08 13.10
CA ARG A 189 9.56 6.74 13.85
C ARG A 189 8.99 8.05 14.32
N ALA A 190 8.11 8.62 13.51
CA ALA A 190 7.61 9.96 13.68
C ALA A 190 6.15 10.00 14.13
N VAL A 191 5.77 11.15 14.71
CA VAL A 191 4.38 11.54 14.92
C VAL A 191 4.18 12.95 14.40
N THR A 192 3.00 13.21 13.84
CA THR A 192 2.65 14.54 13.34
C THR A 192 2.06 15.41 14.45
N LEU A 193 2.44 16.69 14.50
CA LEU A 193 1.80 17.71 15.36
C LEU A 193 0.63 18.35 14.61
N ALA A 194 -0.46 17.60 14.44
CA ALA A 194 -1.61 18.07 13.68
C ALA A 194 -2.32 19.23 14.39
N GLY A 195 -2.78 20.23 13.62
CA GLY A 195 -3.68 21.29 14.08
C GLY A 195 -3.01 22.51 14.72
N VAL A 196 -1.68 22.54 14.87
CA VAL A 196 -0.95 23.67 15.47
C VAL A 196 -0.82 24.83 14.49
N PHE A 197 -0.07 24.62 13.40
CA PHE A 197 0.25 25.68 12.43
C PHE A 197 -0.60 25.56 11.17
N THR A 198 -0.83 24.33 10.71
CA THR A 198 -1.78 24.02 9.64
C THR A 198 -3.11 23.56 10.25
N PRO A 199 -4.26 24.12 9.81
CA PRO A 199 -5.58 23.68 10.25
C PRO A 199 -5.81 22.18 10.04
N ALA A 200 -6.08 21.47 11.14
CA ALA A 200 -6.53 20.08 11.12
C ALA A 200 -7.74 19.97 12.06
N LEU A 201 -8.89 20.45 11.61
CA LEU A 201 -10.08 20.61 12.44
C LEU A 201 -10.52 19.31 13.13
N TRP A 202 -10.25 18.16 12.50
CA TRP A 202 -10.50 16.84 13.11
C TRP A 202 -9.62 16.56 14.33
N ALA A 203 -8.37 17.06 14.36
CA ALA A 203 -7.46 16.92 15.49
C ALA A 203 -7.76 17.96 16.59
N THR A 204 -8.50 19.02 16.24
CA THR A 204 -8.72 20.19 17.10
C THR A 204 -10.18 20.41 17.48
N ALA A 205 -10.98 19.34 17.53
CA ALA A 205 -12.39 19.37 17.92
C ALA A 205 -13.21 20.43 17.15
N GLY A 206 -12.95 20.57 15.84
CA GLY A 206 -13.62 21.50 14.94
C GLY A 206 -13.12 22.95 14.99
N GLN A 207 -11.99 23.24 15.66
CA GLN A 207 -11.55 24.61 15.93
C GLN A 207 -10.20 24.94 15.29
N ASN A 208 -10.07 26.15 14.73
CA ASN A 208 -8.75 26.71 14.46
C ASN A 208 -8.20 27.28 15.77
N LEU A 209 -7.04 26.79 16.20
CA LEU A 209 -6.43 27.23 17.46
C LEU A 209 -5.94 28.67 17.35
N THR A 210 -6.13 29.45 18.42
CA THR A 210 -5.41 30.72 18.59
C THR A 210 -3.94 30.47 18.91
N LEU A 211 -3.09 31.50 18.82
CA LEU A 211 -1.67 31.37 19.17
C LEU A 211 -1.47 30.85 20.61
N ASP A 212 -2.23 31.35 21.59
CA ASP A 212 -2.15 30.91 22.99
C ASP A 212 -2.58 29.44 23.17
N GLN A 213 -3.61 29.01 22.43
CA GLN A 213 -4.07 27.62 22.44
C GLN A 213 -3.04 26.71 21.77
N ALA A 214 -2.47 27.12 20.64
CA ALA A 214 -1.43 26.40 19.93
C ALA A 214 -0.16 26.24 20.79
N ALA A 215 0.25 27.30 21.49
CA ALA A 215 1.42 27.32 22.37
C ALA A 215 1.28 26.40 23.60
N SER A 216 0.05 26.10 24.03
CA SER A 216 -0.22 25.21 25.15
C SER A 216 -0.64 23.80 24.75
N PHE A 217 -0.84 23.56 23.44
CA PHE A 217 -1.32 22.27 22.97
C PHE A 217 -0.25 21.18 23.10
N TYR A 218 0.95 21.39 22.56
CA TYR A 218 2.09 20.48 22.70
C TYR A 218 3.14 21.09 23.63
N THR A 219 3.59 20.29 24.60
CA THR A 219 4.51 20.74 25.67
C THR A 219 5.74 19.83 25.73
N HIS A 220 6.80 20.27 26.41
CA HIS A 220 7.96 19.40 26.76
C HIS A 220 7.56 18.02 27.28
N GLN A 221 6.49 17.94 28.09
CA GLN A 221 6.05 16.68 28.67
C GLN A 221 5.53 15.70 27.60
N ASP A 222 4.97 16.20 26.50
CA ASP A 222 4.57 15.39 25.35
C ASP A 222 5.79 14.83 24.63
N PHE A 223 6.77 15.67 24.30
CA PHE A 223 8.00 15.26 23.61
C PHE A 223 8.78 14.21 24.42
N LYS A 224 8.85 14.38 25.74
CA LYS A 224 9.43 13.37 26.64
C LYS A 224 8.67 12.03 26.60
N GLN A 225 7.34 12.06 26.49
CA GLN A 225 6.53 10.84 26.37
C GLN A 225 6.72 10.17 25.01
N MET A 226 6.76 10.94 23.92
CA MET A 226 7.08 10.44 22.58
C MET A 226 8.42 9.71 22.59
N LYS A 227 9.48 10.34 23.10
CA LYS A 227 10.81 9.74 23.21
C LYS A 227 10.78 8.45 24.03
N LYS A 228 10.09 8.46 25.16
CA LYS A 228 9.93 7.28 26.02
C LYS A 228 9.22 6.14 25.30
N LEU A 229 8.25 6.42 24.41
CA LEU A 229 7.56 5.39 23.64
C LEU A 229 8.40 4.79 22.51
N GLY A 230 9.51 5.43 22.12
CA GLY A 230 10.37 4.98 21.02
C GLY A 230 10.24 5.82 19.74
N ILE A 231 9.50 6.93 19.80
CA ILE A 231 9.48 7.96 18.74
C ILE A 231 10.83 8.70 18.76
N ASN A 232 11.39 8.93 17.59
CA ASN A 232 12.67 9.64 17.42
C ASN A 232 12.53 10.94 16.61
N THR A 233 11.41 11.16 15.95
CA THR A 233 11.19 12.31 15.07
C THR A 233 9.80 12.90 15.28
N VAL A 234 9.65 14.20 15.05
CA VAL A 234 8.37 14.89 15.05
C VAL A 234 8.17 15.55 13.69
N GLN A 235 6.98 15.39 13.13
CA GLN A 235 6.61 16.06 11.88
C GLN A 235 5.72 17.25 12.18
N ILE A 236 6.08 18.42 11.63
CA ILE A 236 5.38 19.67 11.89
C ILE A 236 4.85 20.21 10.56
N PRO A 237 3.54 20.06 10.30
CA PRO A 237 2.89 20.72 9.17
C PRO A 237 2.88 22.23 9.37
N ILE A 238 3.41 22.99 8.41
CA ILE A 238 3.46 24.45 8.43
C ILE A 238 2.93 25.01 7.10
N PRO A 239 2.02 26.00 7.10
CA PRO A 239 1.49 26.53 5.86
C PRO A 239 2.49 27.49 5.22
N THR A 240 2.65 27.41 3.89
CA THR A 240 3.58 28.29 3.14
C THR A 240 3.32 29.77 3.38
N LYS A 241 2.06 30.16 3.59
CA LYS A 241 1.66 31.55 3.89
C LYS A 241 2.33 32.13 5.15
N MET A 242 2.79 31.30 6.09
CA MET A 242 3.53 31.75 7.28
C MET A 242 4.85 32.43 6.91
N PHE A 243 5.38 32.15 5.72
CA PHE A 243 6.63 32.73 5.21
C PHE A 243 6.39 33.74 4.08
N SER A 244 5.14 34.18 3.88
CA SER A 244 4.80 35.25 2.96
C SER A 244 4.83 36.61 3.65
N GLU A 245 5.39 37.62 2.99
CA GLU A 245 5.40 39.02 3.47
C GLU A 245 3.98 39.59 3.68
N GLU A 246 2.96 38.98 3.07
CA GLU A 246 1.57 39.45 3.13
C GLU A 246 0.82 38.98 4.39
N HIS A 247 1.38 38.02 5.14
CA HIS A 247 0.72 37.45 6.31
C HIS A 247 1.09 38.22 7.59
N LYS A 248 0.14 39.02 8.10
CA LYS A 248 0.38 39.95 9.22
C LYS A 248 0.88 39.28 10.51
N ASP A 249 0.38 38.09 10.81
CA ASP A 249 0.71 37.37 12.06
C ASP A 249 1.90 36.40 11.87
N ALA A 250 2.58 36.44 10.71
CA ALA A 250 3.70 35.55 10.42
C ALA A 250 4.81 35.57 11.49
N PRO A 251 5.25 36.73 12.02
CA PRO A 251 6.33 36.78 13.01
C PRO A 251 6.00 36.03 14.30
N GLU A 252 4.77 36.17 14.82
CA GLU A 252 4.35 35.51 16.06
C GLU A 252 4.27 34.00 15.89
N TRP A 253 3.74 33.52 14.76
CA TRP A 253 3.69 32.09 14.45
C TRP A 253 5.08 31.48 14.19
N GLN A 254 5.99 32.21 13.54
CA GLN A 254 7.38 31.79 13.38
C GLN A 254 8.11 31.74 14.73
N SER A 255 7.83 32.67 15.64
CA SER A 255 8.36 32.63 17.02
C SER A 255 7.88 31.39 17.75
N LEU A 256 6.59 31.04 17.66
CA LEU A 256 6.07 29.82 18.24
C LEU A 256 6.72 28.57 17.62
N LEU A 257 6.97 28.57 16.30
CA LEU A 257 7.68 27.47 15.65
C LEU A 257 9.10 27.30 16.22
N LEU A 258 9.85 28.38 16.42
CA LEU A 258 11.17 28.33 17.07
C LEU A 258 11.06 27.75 18.48
N ASP A 259 10.11 28.22 19.29
CA ASP A 259 9.90 27.70 20.65
C ASP A 259 9.57 26.19 20.64
N VAL A 260 8.78 25.71 19.68
CA VAL A 260 8.48 24.28 19.53
C VAL A 260 9.72 23.50 19.10
N LEU A 261 10.50 24.02 18.14
CA LEU A 261 11.74 23.38 17.69
C LEU A 261 12.77 23.24 18.82
N ASP A 262 12.91 24.27 19.66
CA ASP A 262 13.80 24.24 20.84
C ASP A 262 13.34 23.17 21.84
N GLN A 263 12.02 23.07 22.11
CA GLN A 263 11.47 22.04 22.99
C GLN A 263 11.69 20.61 22.48
N VAL A 264 11.57 20.41 21.16
CA VAL A 264 11.80 19.11 20.52
C VAL A 264 13.29 18.74 20.58
N HIS A 265 14.18 19.71 20.35
CA HIS A 265 15.63 19.55 20.45
C HIS A 265 16.07 19.18 21.88
N ASP A 266 15.54 19.87 22.88
CA ASP A 266 15.87 19.64 24.30
C ASP A 266 15.57 18.19 24.75
N GLU A 267 14.57 17.55 24.15
CA GLU A 267 14.22 16.14 24.41
C GLU A 267 14.93 15.14 23.47
N GLY A 268 15.81 15.63 22.58
CA GLY A 268 16.63 14.83 21.67
C GLY A 268 15.81 14.13 20.59
N LEU A 269 14.81 14.81 20.05
CA LEU A 269 14.01 14.38 18.91
C LEU A 269 14.42 15.16 17.65
N ASP A 270 14.35 14.50 16.50
CA ASP A 270 14.55 15.12 15.19
C ASP A 270 13.26 15.76 14.68
N VAL A 271 13.36 16.65 13.69
CA VAL A 271 12.22 17.35 13.09
C VAL A 271 12.16 17.18 11.58
N ILE A 272 10.95 16.89 11.08
CA ILE A 272 10.58 17.03 9.67
C ILE A 272 9.61 18.20 9.55
N LEU A 273 9.97 19.23 8.79
CA LEU A 273 9.03 20.30 8.44
C LEU A 273 8.28 19.93 7.18
N LEU A 274 6.94 19.90 7.25
CA LEU A 274 6.07 19.62 6.11
C LEU A 274 5.42 20.93 5.64
N LEU A 275 5.80 21.43 4.46
CA LEU A 275 5.13 22.59 3.89
C LEU A 275 3.77 22.21 3.31
N ASP A 276 2.73 22.90 3.75
CA ASP A 276 1.38 22.76 3.21
C ASP A 276 1.00 23.97 2.33
N GLN A 277 0.38 23.71 1.18
CA GLN A 277 -0.03 24.74 0.22
C GLN A 277 -1.50 25.11 0.39
N ALA A 278 -1.73 26.34 0.86
CA ALA A 278 -3.06 26.93 0.85
C ALA A 278 -3.44 27.46 -0.55
N GLY A 279 -3.88 26.58 -1.46
CA GLY A 279 -4.72 26.93 -2.61
C GLY A 279 -4.19 27.95 -3.64
N SER A 280 -2.89 28.23 -3.68
CA SER A 280 -2.24 29.18 -4.60
C SER A 280 -1.58 28.48 -5.79
N ARG A 281 -1.23 29.20 -6.88
CA ARG A 281 -0.49 28.63 -8.02
C ARG A 281 0.97 28.43 -7.65
N ALA A 282 1.66 27.47 -8.27
CA ALA A 282 3.07 27.17 -7.98
C ALA A 282 4.01 28.40 -8.07
N GLU A 283 3.75 29.30 -9.03
CA GLU A 283 4.50 30.55 -9.22
C GLU A 283 4.41 31.50 -8.01
N ASP A 284 3.28 31.49 -7.29
CA ASP A 284 3.05 32.32 -6.11
C ASP A 284 3.67 31.70 -4.84
N VAL A 285 4.12 30.45 -4.91
CA VAL A 285 4.59 29.66 -3.76
C VAL A 285 6.11 29.53 -3.71
N ALA A 286 6.82 29.74 -4.82
CA ALA A 286 8.28 29.64 -4.87
C ALA A 286 8.99 30.54 -3.84
N LYS A 287 8.60 31.82 -3.74
CA LYS A 287 9.21 32.76 -2.76
C LYS A 287 8.94 32.35 -1.29
N PRO A 288 7.69 32.05 -0.88
CA PRO A 288 7.45 31.48 0.45
C PRO A 288 8.24 30.19 0.72
N VAL A 289 8.44 29.33 -0.29
CA VAL A 289 9.27 28.13 -0.17
C VAL A 289 10.75 28.48 0.04
N GLU A 290 11.30 29.45 -0.69
CA GLU A 290 12.66 29.98 -0.44
C GLU A 290 12.78 30.47 1.01
N ALA A 291 11.85 31.31 1.46
CA ALA A 291 11.89 31.86 2.82
C ALA A 291 11.79 30.77 3.91
N ALA A 292 10.92 29.78 3.73
CA ALA A 292 10.77 28.65 4.65
C ALA A 292 12.01 27.74 4.68
N ALA A 293 12.62 27.46 3.52
CA ALA A 293 13.84 26.67 3.43
C ALA A 293 15.04 27.41 4.07
N SER A 294 15.15 28.72 3.84
CA SER A 294 16.14 29.57 4.52
C SER A 294 15.97 29.53 6.03
N PHE A 295 14.73 29.70 6.53
CA PHE A 295 14.42 29.60 7.96
C PHE A 295 14.89 28.27 8.56
N ALA A 296 14.57 27.15 7.90
CA ALA A 296 14.96 25.82 8.36
C ALA A 296 16.49 25.63 8.39
N GLN A 297 17.18 26.12 7.37
CA GLN A 297 18.65 26.04 7.31
C GLN A 297 19.31 26.96 8.34
N ASP A 298 18.82 28.19 8.50
CA ASP A 298 19.29 29.16 9.47
C ASP A 298 19.12 28.65 10.91
N TYR A 299 18.00 27.98 11.21
CA TYR A 299 17.80 27.32 12.50
C TYR A 299 18.91 26.28 12.76
N ASN A 300 19.13 25.37 11.80
CA ASN A 300 20.17 24.34 11.91
C ASN A 300 21.60 24.90 12.02
N TYR A 301 21.92 26.04 11.38
CA TYR A 301 23.26 26.65 11.46
C TYR A 301 23.48 27.46 12.74
N ASN A 302 22.46 28.20 13.20
CA ASN A 302 22.59 29.10 14.34
C ASN A 302 22.46 28.38 15.68
N HIS A 303 21.94 27.15 15.68
CA HIS A 303 21.87 26.36 16.90
C HIS A 303 23.29 26.01 17.38
N LYS A 304 23.57 26.25 18.66
CA LYS A 304 24.90 26.07 19.28
C LYS A 304 25.43 24.63 19.29
N SER A 305 24.63 23.67 18.82
CA SER A 305 24.97 22.25 18.76
C SER A 305 25.42 21.92 17.34
N SER A 306 26.44 21.08 17.19
CA SER A 306 26.84 20.57 15.87
C SER A 306 25.83 19.60 15.26
N GLU A 307 24.76 19.26 15.98
CA GLU A 307 23.72 18.34 15.56
C GLU A 307 22.59 19.12 14.88
N LYS A 308 22.23 18.69 13.66
CA LYS A 308 21.09 19.22 12.91
C LYS A 308 19.80 18.69 13.55
N VAL A 309 18.87 19.58 13.87
CA VAL A 309 17.56 19.20 14.44
C VAL A 309 16.55 18.94 13.32
N ILE A 310 16.51 19.82 12.32
CA ILE A 310 15.64 19.65 11.15
C ILE A 310 16.36 18.72 10.19
N VAL A 311 15.92 17.46 10.15
CA VAL A 311 16.54 16.38 9.36
C VAL A 311 15.96 16.24 7.97
N ALA A 312 14.74 16.74 7.75
CA ALA A 312 14.14 16.83 6.41
C ALA A 312 13.14 17.99 6.29
N PHE A 313 12.95 18.44 5.06
CA PHE A 313 12.00 19.48 4.70
C PHE A 313 11.19 19.02 3.48
N THR A 314 9.92 18.68 3.69
CA THR A 314 9.03 18.20 2.64
C THR A 314 8.39 19.37 1.91
N LEU A 315 8.54 19.39 0.58
CA LEU A 315 7.95 20.41 -0.29
C LEU A 315 6.42 20.26 -0.37
N PRO A 316 5.68 21.33 -0.70
CA PRO A 316 4.22 21.26 -0.75
C PRO A 316 3.66 20.55 -1.99
N ALA A 317 4.46 20.38 -3.04
CA ALA A 317 4.06 19.70 -4.26
C ALA A 317 5.26 19.06 -4.96
N MET A 318 4.98 18.06 -5.80
CA MET A 318 5.98 17.35 -6.60
C MET A 318 6.38 18.18 -7.84
N ASP A 319 7.05 19.32 -7.61
CA ASP A 319 7.40 20.32 -8.63
C ASP A 319 8.90 20.67 -8.60
N MET A 320 9.56 20.55 -9.75
CA MET A 320 10.99 20.84 -9.90
C MET A 320 11.33 22.31 -9.62
N ALA A 321 10.44 23.24 -9.95
CA ALA A 321 10.66 24.66 -9.70
C ALA A 321 10.69 24.97 -8.20
N LEU A 322 9.88 24.28 -7.40
CA LEU A 322 9.90 24.41 -5.94
C LEU A 322 11.16 23.79 -5.33
N LEU A 323 11.61 22.66 -5.86
CA LEU A 323 12.86 22.02 -5.45
C LEU A 323 14.07 22.95 -5.71
N GLU A 324 14.16 23.52 -6.90
CA GLU A 324 15.23 24.46 -7.25
C GLU A 324 15.17 25.75 -6.43
N ALA A 325 13.96 26.27 -6.15
CA ALA A 325 13.77 27.42 -5.27
C ALA A 325 14.33 27.15 -3.86
N ALA A 326 13.93 26.04 -3.23
CA ALA A 326 14.43 25.68 -1.91
C ALA A 326 15.95 25.47 -1.90
N LYS A 327 16.53 24.74 -2.87
CA LYS A 327 17.98 24.49 -2.94
C LYS A 327 18.82 25.75 -3.16
N LYS A 328 18.30 26.72 -3.90
CA LYS A 328 19.00 27.97 -4.20
C LYS A 328 19.41 28.72 -2.94
N VAL A 329 18.56 28.67 -1.91
CA VAL A 329 18.82 29.32 -0.61
C VAL A 329 19.31 28.34 0.44
N ALA A 330 18.91 27.06 0.35
CA ALA A 330 19.25 26.01 1.29
C ALA A 330 19.83 24.74 0.64
N PRO A 331 21.06 24.81 0.09
CA PRO A 331 21.66 23.69 -0.64
C PRO A 331 22.00 22.47 0.23
N ASP A 332 22.20 22.65 1.53
CA ASP A 332 22.59 21.59 2.48
C ASP A 332 21.39 21.01 3.28
N LEU A 333 20.18 21.53 3.04
CA LEU A 333 18.96 21.07 3.68
C LEU A 333 18.45 19.82 2.95
N PRO A 334 18.19 18.69 3.64
CA PRO A 334 17.61 17.53 2.99
C PRO A 334 16.16 17.80 2.56
N LEU A 335 15.94 17.94 1.25
CA LEU A 335 14.63 18.26 0.67
C LEU A 335 13.92 16.99 0.22
N TRP A 336 12.66 16.82 0.62
CA TRP A 336 11.84 15.67 0.23
C TRP A 336 10.70 16.06 -0.68
N MET A 337 10.49 15.27 -1.73
CA MET A 337 9.36 15.45 -2.65
C MET A 337 8.12 14.77 -2.08
N PRO A 338 6.95 15.43 -1.99
CA PRO A 338 5.71 14.71 -1.70
C PRO A 338 5.38 13.78 -2.87
N THR A 339 4.90 12.58 -2.58
CA THR A 339 4.64 11.56 -3.60
C THR A 339 3.40 10.73 -3.27
N LYS A 340 2.71 10.23 -4.31
CA LYS A 340 1.58 9.30 -4.18
C LYS A 340 1.90 7.98 -4.88
N GLY A 341 1.06 6.97 -4.66
CA GLY A 341 1.28 5.61 -5.17
C GLY A 341 1.55 5.47 -6.68
N GLY A 342 1.10 6.43 -7.50
CA GLY A 342 1.34 6.44 -8.95
C GLY A 342 2.65 7.09 -9.40
N ASP A 343 3.36 7.77 -8.52
CA ASP A 343 4.48 8.67 -8.89
C ASP A 343 5.86 8.01 -8.77
N PHE A 344 5.96 6.80 -8.21
CA PHE A 344 7.23 6.12 -7.94
C PHE A 344 8.13 6.00 -9.17
N THR A 345 7.57 5.80 -10.36
CA THR A 345 8.35 5.63 -11.60
C THR A 345 9.04 6.92 -12.07
N ARG A 346 8.71 8.06 -11.46
CA ARG A 346 9.19 9.40 -11.84
C ARG A 346 10.05 10.07 -10.77
N LEU A 347 10.30 9.40 -9.64
CA LEU A 347 11.04 10.02 -8.54
C LEU A 347 12.47 10.39 -8.93
N HIS A 348 13.12 9.60 -9.79
CA HIS A 348 14.46 9.88 -10.30
C HIS A 348 14.56 11.17 -11.14
N ASP A 349 13.44 11.70 -11.66
CA ASP A 349 13.42 12.96 -12.42
C ASP A 349 13.81 14.17 -11.54
N TYR A 350 13.63 14.06 -10.22
CA TYR A 350 13.82 15.14 -9.25
C TYR A 350 15.24 15.12 -8.68
N THR A 351 16.22 15.30 -9.58
CA THR A 351 17.64 15.18 -9.23
C THR A 351 18.03 16.09 -8.06
N GLY A 352 18.61 15.48 -7.03
CA GLY A 352 19.05 16.13 -5.79
C GLY A 352 17.96 16.42 -4.76
N ALA A 353 16.75 15.89 -4.92
CA ALA A 353 15.93 15.58 -3.74
C ALA A 353 16.69 14.56 -2.87
N ALA A 354 16.63 14.72 -1.55
CA ALA A 354 17.24 13.77 -0.61
C ALA A 354 16.36 12.53 -0.37
N GLY A 355 15.10 12.56 -0.80
CA GLY A 355 14.13 11.50 -0.59
C GLY A 355 12.72 11.92 -1.03
N ALA A 356 11.74 11.07 -0.74
CA ALA A 356 10.33 11.37 -0.98
C ALA A 356 9.47 11.03 0.24
N SER A 357 8.37 11.77 0.36
CA SER A 357 7.37 11.70 1.42
C SER A 357 6.08 11.12 0.86
N LEU A 358 5.82 9.85 1.14
CA LEU A 358 4.67 9.12 0.64
C LEU A 358 3.44 9.33 1.52
N GLU A 359 2.31 9.54 0.85
CA GLU A 359 0.98 9.51 1.45
C GLU A 359 0.34 8.13 1.26
N ILE A 360 0.05 7.47 2.38
CA ILE A 360 -0.76 6.24 2.45
C ILE A 360 -1.87 6.51 3.46
N THR A 361 -3.10 6.25 3.03
CA THR A 361 -4.33 6.44 3.80
C THR A 361 -5.29 5.34 3.40
N HIS A 362 -6.08 4.91 4.37
CA HIS A 362 -7.14 3.90 4.22
C HIS A 362 -8.53 4.52 4.40
N THR A 363 -8.63 5.84 4.27
CA THR A 363 -9.84 6.61 4.58
C THR A 363 -10.20 7.65 3.51
N ASP A 364 -9.44 7.71 2.41
CA ASP A 364 -9.59 8.78 1.41
C ASP A 364 -10.52 8.45 0.24
N THR A 365 -10.71 7.17 -0.07
CA THR A 365 -11.53 6.77 -1.22
C THR A 365 -12.84 6.12 -0.80
N ILE A 366 -13.87 6.26 -1.65
CA ILE A 366 -15.17 5.61 -1.43
C ILE A 366 -15.00 4.10 -1.28
N ALA A 367 -14.07 3.49 -2.03
CA ALA A 367 -13.82 2.05 -1.95
C ALA A 367 -13.21 1.64 -0.59
N ASP A 368 -12.47 2.54 0.06
CA ASP A 368 -11.87 2.29 1.36
C ASP A 368 -12.88 2.51 2.49
N VAL A 369 -13.78 3.50 2.39
CA VAL A 369 -14.68 3.86 3.51
C VAL A 369 -16.07 3.26 3.42
N ALA A 370 -16.61 2.98 2.23
CA ALA A 370 -18.02 2.65 2.08
C ALA A 370 -18.38 1.28 2.67
N SER A 371 -19.48 1.23 3.40
CA SER A 371 -19.98 0.00 4.04
C SER A 371 -21.43 0.14 4.48
N SER A 372 -22.20 -0.89 4.23
CA SER A 372 -23.63 -0.99 4.57
C SER A 372 -23.92 -1.90 5.76
N SER A 373 -22.93 -2.65 6.25
CA SER A 373 -23.10 -3.57 7.38
C SER A 373 -21.81 -3.75 8.18
N SER A 374 -21.96 -4.21 9.43
CA SER A 374 -20.83 -4.59 10.31
C SER A 374 -19.93 -5.66 9.66
N GLN A 375 -20.51 -6.59 8.90
CA GLN A 375 -19.74 -7.60 8.18
C GLN A 375 -18.86 -6.97 7.08
N GLU A 376 -19.37 -5.95 6.38
CA GLU A 376 -18.59 -5.20 5.41
C GLU A 376 -17.49 -4.37 6.09
N ASP A 377 -17.75 -3.77 7.26
CA ASP A 377 -16.74 -3.09 8.07
C ASP A 377 -15.57 -4.01 8.45
N ARG A 378 -15.89 -5.23 8.88
CA ARG A 378 -14.86 -6.25 9.16
C ARG A 378 -14.12 -6.68 7.90
N ALA A 379 -14.82 -6.85 6.78
CA ALA A 379 -14.20 -7.19 5.51
C ALA A 379 -13.25 -6.10 5.02
N LYS A 380 -13.58 -4.82 5.22
CA LYS A 380 -12.70 -3.68 4.94
C LYS A 380 -11.41 -3.75 5.77
N LEU A 381 -11.53 -3.86 7.10
CA LEU A 381 -10.33 -3.94 7.95
C LEU A 381 -9.47 -5.17 7.58
N PHE A 382 -10.09 -6.33 7.35
CA PHE A 382 -9.39 -7.53 6.89
C PHE A 382 -8.64 -7.30 5.56
N TYR A 383 -9.25 -6.57 4.62
CA TYR A 383 -8.61 -6.20 3.37
C TYR A 383 -7.40 -5.26 3.59
N HIS A 384 -7.56 -4.19 4.37
CA HIS A 384 -6.46 -3.28 4.69
C HIS A 384 -5.32 -4.00 5.42
N GLU A 385 -5.65 -4.84 6.39
CA GLU A 385 -4.71 -5.71 7.08
C GLU A 385 -3.97 -6.64 6.12
N SER A 386 -4.69 -7.26 5.17
CA SER A 386 -4.10 -8.18 4.18
C SER A 386 -3.15 -7.48 3.21
N THR A 387 -3.40 -6.20 2.92
CA THR A 387 -2.59 -5.41 1.98
C THR A 387 -1.46 -4.61 2.65
N ALA A 388 -1.49 -4.43 3.98
CA ALA A 388 -0.53 -3.60 4.69
C ALA A 388 0.93 -4.04 4.47
N CYS A 389 1.22 -5.34 4.51
CA CYS A 389 2.58 -5.86 4.26
C CYS A 389 3.08 -5.63 2.83
N ILE A 390 2.17 -5.49 1.86
CA ILE A 390 2.49 -5.25 0.45
C ILE A 390 3.02 -3.83 0.24
N ALA A 391 2.67 -2.89 1.13
CA ALA A 391 3.09 -1.49 1.03
C ALA A 391 4.62 -1.28 1.09
N ARG A 392 5.40 -2.29 1.52
CA ARG A 392 6.88 -2.26 1.46
C ARG A 392 7.42 -2.21 0.03
N ALA A 393 6.76 -2.90 -0.91
CA ALA A 393 7.28 -3.13 -2.25
C ALA A 393 7.60 -1.82 -3.01
N PRO A 394 6.70 -0.82 -3.06
CA PRO A 394 7.04 0.45 -3.69
C PRO A 394 8.14 1.24 -2.97
N LEU A 395 8.33 1.08 -1.66
CA LEU A 395 9.39 1.74 -0.90
C LEU A 395 10.76 1.18 -1.31
N GLU A 396 10.88 -0.15 -1.34
CA GLU A 396 12.10 -0.82 -1.77
C GLU A 396 12.37 -0.59 -3.26
N TYR A 397 11.33 -0.62 -4.10
CA TYR A 397 11.43 -0.27 -5.52
C TYR A 397 12.03 1.13 -5.71
N SER A 398 11.56 2.11 -4.95
CA SER A 398 12.07 3.48 -5.06
C SER A 398 13.56 3.55 -4.68
N ALA A 399 13.95 2.92 -3.58
CA ALA A 399 15.35 2.88 -3.18
C ALA A 399 16.24 2.17 -4.24
N CYS A 400 15.75 1.08 -4.81
CA CYS A 400 16.50 0.24 -5.74
C CYS A 400 16.59 0.78 -7.17
N TYR A 401 15.44 1.11 -7.75
CA TYR A 401 15.30 1.48 -9.15
C TYR A 401 15.31 2.98 -9.38
N GLN A 402 14.89 3.77 -8.39
CA GLN A 402 14.85 5.23 -8.49
C GLN A 402 16.01 5.91 -7.77
N ASP A 403 16.72 5.20 -6.90
CA ASP A 403 17.75 5.74 -6.00
C ASP A 403 17.23 6.90 -5.13
N VAL A 404 15.93 6.85 -4.81
CA VAL A 404 15.24 7.84 -3.98
C VAL A 404 14.65 7.11 -2.77
N PRO A 405 15.19 7.34 -1.56
CA PRO A 405 14.61 6.77 -0.35
C PRO A 405 13.24 7.38 -0.05
N VAL A 406 12.31 6.59 0.49
CA VAL A 406 10.92 7.01 0.73
C VAL A 406 10.55 6.79 2.19
N VAL A 407 9.95 7.79 2.82
CA VAL A 407 9.29 7.70 4.13
C VAL A 407 7.78 7.68 3.94
N VAL A 408 7.03 6.98 4.80
CA VAL A 408 5.57 7.13 4.87
C VAL A 408 5.24 8.27 5.83
N ALA A 409 5.16 9.49 5.31
CA ALA A 409 5.11 10.71 6.15
C ALA A 409 3.73 11.36 6.23
N SER A 410 2.71 10.91 5.49
CA SER A 410 1.36 11.52 5.60
C SER A 410 0.54 11.03 6.79
N GLY A 411 1.20 10.57 7.86
CA GLY A 411 0.50 10.28 9.10
C GLY A 411 -0.45 9.10 8.98
N PHE A 412 0.06 7.88 8.81
CA PHE A 412 -0.83 6.71 8.81
C PHE A 412 -1.54 6.56 10.16
N ASP A 413 -2.67 5.86 10.17
CA ASP A 413 -3.50 5.65 11.35
C ASP A 413 -4.12 4.25 11.39
N LEU A 414 -5.00 4.01 12.36
CA LEU A 414 -5.73 2.75 12.54
C LEU A 414 -7.22 2.86 12.20
N ALA A 415 -7.62 3.93 11.52
CA ALA A 415 -8.98 4.10 11.01
C ALA A 415 -9.16 3.33 9.69
N ASN A 416 -10.39 2.87 9.46
CA ASN A 416 -10.85 2.19 8.25
C ASN A 416 -12.14 2.85 7.71
N ASP A 417 -12.37 4.09 8.14
CA ASP A 417 -13.44 4.99 7.75
C ASP A 417 -12.99 6.45 7.95
N ASP A 418 -13.74 7.39 7.38
CA ASP A 418 -13.51 8.83 7.49
C ASP A 418 -14.47 9.52 8.47
N CYS A 419 -15.01 8.78 9.45
CA CYS A 419 -16.05 9.31 10.34
C CYS A 419 -15.59 10.44 11.25
N HIS A 420 -14.27 10.55 11.48
CA HIS A 420 -13.65 11.69 12.14
C HIS A 420 -13.88 13.02 11.39
N LEU A 421 -14.29 12.98 10.11
CA LEU A 421 -14.63 14.17 9.32
C LEU A 421 -16.12 14.54 9.41
N GLN A 422 -16.96 13.72 10.04
CA GLN A 422 -18.38 13.98 10.19
C GLN A 422 -18.60 15.30 10.93
N ASN A 423 -19.42 16.20 10.36
CA ASN A 423 -19.66 17.56 10.85
C ASN A 423 -18.45 18.51 10.83
N ILE A 424 -17.30 18.08 10.32
CA ILE A 424 -16.07 18.89 10.23
C ILE A 424 -15.77 19.27 8.78
N SER A 425 -15.81 18.29 7.87
CA SER A 425 -15.54 18.52 6.45
C SER A 425 -16.83 18.77 5.67
N PRO A 426 -16.94 19.85 4.88
CA PRO A 426 -18.10 20.06 4.01
C PRO A 426 -18.19 19.05 2.86
N ASN A 427 -17.10 18.34 2.56
CA ASN A 427 -17.02 17.33 1.52
C ASN A 427 -17.31 15.92 2.03
N PHE A 428 -17.45 15.75 3.35
CA PHE A 428 -17.74 14.46 3.96
C PHE A 428 -19.08 13.90 3.44
N LYS A 429 -19.11 12.59 3.22
CA LYS A 429 -20.31 11.86 2.82
C LYS A 429 -20.41 10.57 3.62
N ASP A 430 -21.56 10.38 4.23
CA ASP A 430 -21.90 9.13 4.87
C ASP A 430 -22.41 8.13 3.81
N TYR A 431 -21.63 7.08 3.61
CA TYR A 431 -21.92 5.89 2.80
C TYR A 431 -22.44 4.73 3.67
N GLY A 432 -22.80 5.00 4.92
CA GLY A 432 -23.28 4.05 5.92
C GLY A 432 -22.20 3.63 6.91
N GLN A 433 -21.00 4.21 6.88
CA GLN A 433 -19.84 3.78 7.67
C GLN A 433 -19.85 4.27 9.13
N CYS A 434 -20.55 5.37 9.45
CA CYS A 434 -20.38 6.04 10.74
C CYS A 434 -21.35 5.62 11.85
N ASP A 435 -22.53 5.11 11.51
CA ASP A 435 -23.55 4.77 12.50
C ASP A 435 -23.21 3.53 13.36
N ARG A 436 -22.10 2.85 13.07
CA ARG A 436 -21.70 1.57 13.71
C ARG A 436 -20.38 1.63 14.47
N PHE A 437 -19.76 2.80 14.63
CA PHE A 437 -18.47 2.92 15.31
C PHE A 437 -18.48 2.31 16.74
N ASN A 438 -19.61 2.44 17.45
CA ASN A 438 -19.80 1.88 18.78
C ASN A 438 -19.67 0.35 18.84
N GLU A 439 -19.90 -0.36 17.74
CA GLU A 439 -19.68 -1.81 17.66
C GLU A 439 -18.19 -2.18 17.75
N THR A 440 -17.29 -1.21 17.54
CA THR A 440 -15.84 -1.45 17.50
C THR A 440 -15.14 -1.25 18.85
N ILE A 441 -15.77 -0.55 19.80
CA ILE A 441 -15.12 -0.07 21.03
C ILE A 441 -14.70 -1.22 21.96
N ASP A 442 -15.64 -2.12 22.26
CA ASP A 442 -15.45 -3.22 23.21
C ASP A 442 -15.31 -4.59 22.54
N SER A 443 -14.98 -4.61 21.25
CA SER A 443 -14.87 -5.83 20.46
C SER A 443 -13.45 -6.40 20.49
N PRO A 444 -13.24 -7.61 21.05
CA PRO A 444 -11.98 -8.34 20.92
C PRO A 444 -11.52 -8.50 19.48
N TRP A 445 -12.45 -8.77 18.56
CA TRP A 445 -12.14 -8.89 17.14
C TRP A 445 -11.52 -7.61 16.59
N TRP A 446 -12.15 -6.45 16.80
CA TRP A 446 -11.62 -5.17 16.34
C TRP A 446 -10.28 -4.84 16.99
N LYS A 447 -10.13 -5.16 18.28
CA LYS A 447 -8.88 -4.96 19.01
C LYS A 447 -7.73 -5.77 18.40
N ASP A 448 -7.94 -7.07 18.19
CA ASP A 448 -6.91 -7.98 17.66
C ASP A 448 -6.55 -7.63 16.21
N HIS A 449 -7.55 -7.32 15.38
CA HIS A 449 -7.32 -6.94 13.98
C HIS A 449 -6.68 -5.57 13.82
N ARG A 450 -7.03 -4.56 14.63
CA ARG A 450 -6.33 -3.27 14.62
C ARG A 450 -4.88 -3.40 15.11
N PHE A 451 -4.62 -4.22 16.11
CA PHE A 451 -3.26 -4.54 16.54
C PHE A 451 -2.44 -5.20 15.43
N SER A 452 -3.02 -6.20 14.77
CA SER A 452 -2.39 -6.87 13.64
C SER A 452 -2.14 -5.90 12.47
N PHE A 453 -3.13 -5.07 12.15
CA PHE A 453 -3.02 -4.04 11.11
C PHE A 453 -1.89 -3.04 11.42
N ALA A 454 -1.84 -2.51 12.65
CA ALA A 454 -0.76 -1.66 13.12
C ALA A 454 0.62 -2.34 12.97
N ALA A 455 0.73 -3.60 13.39
CA ALA A 455 1.97 -4.36 13.27
C ALA A 455 2.44 -4.51 11.81
N ARG A 456 1.52 -4.83 10.90
CA ARG A 456 1.84 -4.98 9.48
C ARG A 456 2.26 -3.66 8.83
N GLN A 457 1.57 -2.56 9.15
CA GLN A 457 1.94 -1.22 8.69
C GLN A 457 3.34 -0.83 9.17
N LEU A 458 3.61 -0.96 10.48
CA LEU A 458 4.92 -0.67 11.06
C LEU A 458 6.03 -1.49 10.41
N TYR A 459 5.83 -2.79 10.23
CA TYR A 459 6.81 -3.65 9.57
C TYR A 459 7.11 -3.21 8.14
N ALA A 460 6.05 -2.95 7.36
CA ALA A 460 6.16 -2.61 5.94
C ALA A 460 6.84 -1.24 5.75
N TYR A 461 6.48 -0.25 6.56
CA TYR A 461 6.98 1.11 6.40
C TYR A 461 8.44 1.26 6.86
N GLU A 462 8.91 0.42 7.80
CA GLU A 462 10.33 0.37 8.19
C GLU A 462 11.25 -0.25 7.13
N GLN A 463 10.70 -0.82 6.04
CA GLN A 463 11.49 -1.20 4.87
C GLN A 463 11.89 0.02 4.02
N GLY A 464 11.15 1.14 4.16
CA GLY A 464 11.54 2.45 3.66
C GLY A 464 12.50 3.19 4.60
N GLU A 465 12.46 4.52 4.61
CA GLU A 465 13.15 5.33 5.62
C GLU A 465 12.44 5.33 6.98
N GLY A 466 11.19 4.86 7.03
CA GLY A 466 10.36 4.84 8.22
C GLY A 466 8.98 5.41 7.96
N TRP A 467 8.36 5.92 9.02
CA TRP A 467 6.95 6.31 9.04
C TRP A 467 6.66 7.48 9.98
N SER A 468 5.52 8.11 9.76
CA SER A 468 4.90 9.10 10.65
C SER A 468 3.46 8.71 10.93
N PHE A 469 3.03 8.75 12.19
CA PHE A 469 1.64 8.51 12.60
C PHE A 469 0.81 9.81 12.55
N ALA A 470 -0.49 9.70 12.24
CA ALA A 470 -1.41 10.80 11.93
C ALA A 470 -1.38 11.97 12.91
N THR A 471 -1.45 11.71 14.21
CA THR A 471 -1.14 12.72 15.22
C THR A 471 -0.69 12.09 16.53
N TRP A 472 0.01 12.85 17.36
CA TRP A 472 0.33 12.43 18.72
C TRP A 472 -0.91 12.35 19.62
N LYS A 473 -1.73 13.42 19.64
CA LYS A 473 -2.91 13.55 20.50
C LYS A 473 -3.96 14.48 19.89
N LEU A 474 -5.16 14.47 20.46
CA LEU A 474 -6.27 15.33 20.09
C LEU A 474 -6.41 16.50 21.07
N TYR A 475 -6.75 17.68 20.57
CA TYR A 475 -7.01 18.84 21.41
C TYR A 475 -8.37 18.72 22.10
N GLY A 476 -8.41 19.07 23.39
CA GLY A 476 -9.65 19.05 24.18
C GLY A 476 -10.14 17.66 24.58
N ALA A 477 -9.41 16.58 24.25
CA ALA A 477 -9.70 15.24 24.76
C ALA A 477 -9.55 15.20 26.28
N ASP A 478 -10.47 14.50 26.97
CA ASP A 478 -10.42 14.32 28.42
C ASP A 478 -9.19 13.45 28.79
N PRO A 479 -8.23 13.97 29.58
CA PRO A 479 -7.07 13.21 30.03
C PRO A 479 -7.41 11.93 30.79
N ASN A 480 -8.60 11.83 31.37
CA ASN A 480 -9.07 10.62 32.06
C ASN A 480 -9.64 9.56 31.10
N SER A 481 -9.84 9.90 29.83
CA SER A 481 -10.40 9.03 28.79
C SER A 481 -9.35 8.45 27.83
N VAL A 482 -8.06 8.67 28.12
CA VAL A 482 -6.96 8.19 27.27
C VAL A 482 -6.98 6.66 27.18
N GLY A 483 -7.02 6.12 25.97
CA GLY A 483 -7.14 4.70 25.67
C GLY A 483 -8.58 4.18 25.55
N ILE A 484 -9.59 5.02 25.78
CA ILE A 484 -11.00 4.71 25.51
C ILE A 484 -11.33 5.20 24.11
N LEU A 485 -11.45 4.29 23.15
CA LEU A 485 -11.61 4.62 21.71
C LEU A 485 -13.09 4.87 21.35
N ASP A 486 -13.74 5.80 22.03
CA ASP A 486 -15.17 6.14 21.87
C ASP A 486 -15.48 7.24 20.85
N ASP A 487 -14.46 7.73 20.15
CA ASP A 487 -14.54 8.70 19.07
C ASP A 487 -13.67 8.22 17.89
N PRO A 488 -14.16 8.22 16.64
CA PRO A 488 -13.35 7.87 15.46
C PRO A 488 -12.01 8.60 15.38
N ALA A 489 -11.95 9.88 15.79
CA ALA A 489 -10.72 10.65 15.77
C ALA A 489 -9.62 10.06 16.69
N LYS A 490 -10.00 9.31 17.73
CA LYS A 490 -9.02 8.67 18.64
C LYS A 490 -8.22 7.55 17.97
N LEU A 491 -8.69 6.98 16.85
CA LEU A 491 -7.90 6.03 16.05
C LEU A 491 -6.74 6.70 15.30
N LEU A 492 -6.77 8.02 15.15
CA LEU A 492 -5.73 8.82 14.51
C LEU A 492 -4.71 9.36 15.53
N ALA A 493 -4.93 9.17 16.83
CA ALA A 493 -4.04 9.67 17.89
C ALA A 493 -3.18 8.56 18.48
N LEU A 494 -1.84 8.67 18.32
CA LEU A 494 -0.91 7.64 18.78
C LEU A 494 -1.03 7.37 20.28
N GLN A 495 -1.19 8.43 21.08
CA GLN A 495 -1.34 8.32 22.54
C GLN A 495 -2.55 7.45 22.92
N GLU A 496 -3.65 7.58 22.19
CA GLU A 496 -4.90 6.84 22.43
C GLU A 496 -4.75 5.37 22.05
N VAL A 497 -4.26 5.09 20.84
CA VAL A 497 -4.14 3.70 20.34
C VAL A 497 -3.08 2.89 21.10
N VAL A 498 -2.02 3.53 21.56
CA VAL A 498 -1.01 2.92 22.46
C VAL A 498 -1.64 2.61 23.82
N ALA A 499 -2.36 3.57 24.41
CA ALA A 499 -3.01 3.36 25.71
C ALA A 499 -4.12 2.29 25.67
N ALA A 500 -4.83 2.17 24.54
CA ALA A 500 -5.82 1.13 24.28
C ALA A 500 -5.20 -0.28 24.10
N GLY A 501 -3.88 -0.34 23.86
CA GLY A 501 -3.14 -1.58 23.61
C GLY A 501 -3.42 -2.19 22.24
N ILE A 502 -3.74 -1.36 21.24
CA ILE A 502 -3.91 -1.77 19.83
C ILE A 502 -2.72 -1.34 18.95
N MET A 503 -1.65 -0.83 19.56
CA MET A 503 -0.38 -0.53 18.90
C MET A 503 0.72 -1.44 19.49
N PRO A 504 1.54 -2.10 18.65
CA PRO A 504 2.72 -2.81 19.13
C PRO A 504 3.69 -1.89 19.88
N SER A 505 4.51 -2.49 20.76
CA SER A 505 5.60 -1.78 21.42
C SER A 505 6.61 -1.30 20.38
N LEU A 506 6.78 0.03 20.27
CA LEU A 506 7.72 0.62 19.31
C LEU A 506 9.19 0.43 19.73
N GLN A 507 9.44 0.08 20.99
CA GLN A 507 10.77 -0.25 21.50
C GLN A 507 11.24 -1.64 21.05
N ASP A 508 10.29 -2.51 20.69
CA ASP A 508 10.56 -3.91 20.35
C ASP A 508 10.56 -4.17 18.82
N LEU A 509 10.41 -3.11 18.01
CA LEU A 509 10.39 -3.21 16.55
C LEU A 509 11.68 -3.81 15.97
N ASP A 510 12.83 -3.54 16.59
CA ASP A 510 14.14 -4.02 16.12
C ASP A 510 14.47 -5.45 16.57
N GLN A 511 13.55 -6.15 17.25
CA GLN A 511 13.82 -7.50 17.74
C GLN A 511 13.71 -8.51 16.59
N PRO A 512 14.77 -9.30 16.31
CA PRO A 512 14.70 -10.33 15.28
C PRO A 512 13.72 -11.44 15.68
N ILE A 513 13.14 -12.11 14.68
CA ILE A 513 12.32 -13.30 14.87
C ILE A 513 13.23 -14.48 15.24
N VAL A 514 13.21 -14.87 16.52
CA VAL A 514 13.99 -16.01 17.03
C VAL A 514 13.07 -17.01 17.72
N TYR A 515 13.23 -18.30 17.41
CA TYR A 515 12.47 -19.38 18.03
C TYR A 515 13.27 -20.07 19.17
N PRO A 516 12.63 -20.46 20.30
CA PRO A 516 11.23 -20.24 20.65
C PRO A 516 10.94 -18.77 20.95
N LEU A 517 9.76 -18.30 20.54
CA LEU A 517 9.32 -16.93 20.79
C LEU A 517 9.34 -16.65 22.30
N LYS A 518 10.00 -15.56 22.70
CA LYS A 518 9.94 -15.09 24.09
C LYS A 518 8.51 -14.63 24.38
N LYS A 519 7.93 -15.10 25.48
CA LYS A 519 6.52 -14.86 25.88
C LYS A 519 6.09 -13.39 25.96
N SER A 520 7.00 -12.42 25.97
CA SER A 520 6.69 -11.00 26.26
C SER A 520 6.70 -10.06 25.05
N SER A 521 7.19 -10.49 23.88
CA SER A 521 7.20 -9.67 22.66
C SER A 521 7.18 -10.57 21.44
N SER A 522 6.07 -10.58 20.71
CA SER A 522 6.05 -11.13 19.36
C SER A 522 6.64 -10.06 18.44
N PRO A 523 7.77 -10.32 17.76
CA PRO A 523 8.31 -9.39 16.77
C PRO A 523 7.22 -8.94 15.80
N VAL A 524 7.21 -7.65 15.48
CA VAL A 524 6.18 -7.03 14.65
C VAL A 524 6.12 -7.66 13.25
N GLY A 525 7.27 -8.09 12.72
CA GLY A 525 7.33 -8.83 11.46
C GLY A 525 6.53 -10.13 11.44
N LEU A 526 6.30 -10.81 12.57
CA LEU A 526 5.48 -12.03 12.60
C LEU A 526 4.04 -11.81 12.12
N ALA A 527 3.52 -10.58 12.22
CA ALA A 527 2.23 -10.25 11.66
C ALA A 527 2.23 -10.50 10.14
N CYS A 528 3.31 -10.13 9.43
CA CYS A 528 3.42 -10.36 7.98
C CYS A 528 3.72 -11.80 7.58
N LEU A 529 4.17 -12.67 8.51
CA LEU A 529 4.54 -14.05 8.19
C LEU A 529 3.34 -14.90 7.76
N ASN A 530 2.17 -14.61 8.32
CA ASN A 530 0.93 -15.31 8.04
C ASN A 530 -0.14 -14.32 7.54
N PRO A 531 -1.10 -14.77 6.73
CA PRO A 531 -2.25 -13.94 6.39
C PRO A 531 -3.05 -13.56 7.66
N PRO A 532 -3.82 -12.46 7.62
CA PRO A 532 -4.78 -12.16 8.67
C PRO A 532 -5.71 -13.34 8.96
N LYS A 533 -6.16 -13.44 10.20
CA LYS A 533 -7.14 -14.47 10.57
C LYS A 533 -8.46 -14.20 9.86
N SER A 534 -8.97 -15.22 9.18
CA SER A 534 -10.20 -15.15 8.39
C SER A 534 -11.41 -15.57 9.24
N ASP A 535 -11.66 -14.86 10.34
CA ASP A 535 -12.68 -15.18 11.35
C ASP A 535 -13.91 -14.25 11.32
N PHE A 536 -14.15 -13.63 10.16
CA PHE A 536 -15.26 -12.68 9.92
C PHE A 536 -16.66 -13.24 10.20
N VAL A 537 -16.87 -14.57 10.04
CA VAL A 537 -18.18 -15.23 10.27
C VAL A 537 -18.48 -15.39 11.76
N LEU A 538 -17.46 -15.46 12.61
CA LEU A 538 -17.64 -15.83 14.01
C LEU A 538 -17.92 -14.63 14.91
N GLY A 539 -17.47 -13.43 14.52
CA GLY A 539 -17.57 -12.22 15.34
C GLY A 539 -17.13 -12.42 16.79
N ASP A 540 -17.47 -11.45 17.64
CA ASP A 540 -17.27 -11.58 19.09
C ASP A 540 -18.27 -12.57 19.70
N ALA A 541 -18.21 -13.84 19.31
CA ALA A 541 -18.85 -15.02 19.90
C ALA A 541 -20.34 -14.93 20.37
N THR A 542 -21.12 -13.90 20.01
CA THR A 542 -22.44 -13.67 20.65
C THR A 542 -23.54 -13.12 19.74
N LEU A 543 -23.33 -12.94 18.44
CA LEU A 543 -24.46 -12.78 17.51
C LEU A 543 -24.71 -14.11 16.82
N ALA A 544 -25.95 -14.58 16.95
CA ALA A 544 -26.44 -15.94 16.70
C ALA A 544 -25.80 -16.61 15.46
N PRO A 545 -25.59 -17.95 15.50
CA PRO A 545 -24.99 -18.66 14.38
C PRO A 545 -25.74 -18.30 13.11
N THR A 546 -25.00 -17.78 12.12
CA THR A 546 -25.49 -17.76 10.75
C THR A 546 -25.93 -19.18 10.42
N PRO A 547 -27.09 -19.39 9.78
CA PRO A 547 -27.53 -20.71 9.39
C PRO A 547 -26.37 -21.43 8.68
N ALA A 548 -26.15 -22.69 9.03
CA ALA A 548 -25.14 -23.52 8.39
C ALA A 548 -25.17 -23.31 6.86
N PRO A 549 -24.01 -23.33 6.17
CA PRO A 549 -23.98 -23.14 4.73
C PRO A 549 -25.04 -24.03 4.08
N PRO A 550 -25.85 -23.48 3.17
CA PRO A 550 -26.97 -24.22 2.63
C PRO A 550 -26.49 -25.54 2.02
N PRO A 551 -27.27 -26.62 2.14
CA PRO A 551 -26.87 -27.92 1.60
C PRO A 551 -26.57 -27.78 0.10
N SER A 552 -25.55 -28.51 -0.37
CA SER A 552 -25.19 -28.51 -1.79
C SER A 552 -26.39 -28.96 -2.63
N CYS A 553 -26.92 -28.04 -3.44
CA CYS A 553 -28.07 -28.30 -4.30
C CYS A 553 -27.69 -29.01 -5.62
N GLY A 554 -26.44 -29.44 -5.79
CA GLY A 554 -25.94 -29.97 -7.06
C GLY A 554 -26.11 -28.94 -8.19
N ASN A 555 -26.95 -29.26 -9.18
CA ASN A 555 -27.25 -28.38 -10.32
C ASN A 555 -28.36 -27.33 -10.03
N GLY A 556 -28.85 -27.25 -8.80
CA GLY A 556 -29.83 -26.26 -8.35
C GLY A 556 -29.21 -25.10 -7.56
N TRP A 557 -30.02 -24.14 -7.16
CA TRP A 557 -29.64 -23.10 -6.20
C TRP A 557 -30.48 -23.22 -4.93
N TRP A 558 -29.89 -22.86 -3.79
CA TRP A 558 -30.62 -22.79 -2.53
C TRP A 558 -31.52 -21.54 -2.52
N ASN A 559 -32.82 -21.73 -2.33
CA ASN A 559 -33.75 -20.63 -2.16
C ASN A 559 -33.93 -20.33 -0.67
N PHE A 560 -33.36 -19.19 -0.23
CA PHE A 560 -33.42 -18.73 1.16
C PHE A 560 -34.83 -18.39 1.66
N THR A 561 -35.79 -18.16 0.75
CA THR A 561 -37.19 -17.86 1.14
C THR A 561 -38.00 -19.13 1.39
N THR A 562 -37.71 -20.22 0.66
CA THR A 562 -38.47 -21.48 0.75
C THR A 562 -37.73 -22.57 1.54
N GLU A 563 -36.46 -22.32 1.89
CA GLU A 563 -35.56 -23.26 2.58
C GLU A 563 -35.43 -24.61 1.83
N LYS A 564 -35.39 -24.56 0.50
CA LYS A 564 -35.26 -25.73 -0.37
C LYS A 564 -34.34 -25.44 -1.56
N CYS A 565 -33.80 -26.51 -2.16
CA CYS A 565 -33.11 -26.41 -3.43
C CYS A 565 -34.14 -26.25 -4.57
N ASP A 566 -34.05 -25.14 -5.27
CA ASP A 566 -34.79 -24.90 -6.51
C ASP A 566 -33.89 -25.24 -7.71
N TYR A 567 -34.52 -25.71 -8.79
CA TYR A 567 -33.81 -26.18 -9.97
C TYR A 567 -34.35 -25.48 -11.22
N TRP A 568 -33.45 -25.06 -12.12
CA TRP A 568 -33.81 -24.45 -13.41
C TRP A 568 -34.55 -25.46 -14.30
N ILE A 569 -34.26 -26.74 -14.09
CA ILE A 569 -34.89 -27.89 -14.72
C ILE A 569 -35.21 -28.88 -13.59
N PRO A 570 -36.48 -29.22 -13.34
CA PRO A 570 -36.84 -30.19 -12.31
C PRO A 570 -36.05 -31.49 -12.51
N PRO A 571 -35.45 -32.10 -11.47
CA PRO A 571 -34.84 -33.41 -11.61
C PRO A 571 -35.93 -34.38 -12.11
N THR A 572 -35.63 -35.07 -13.21
CA THR A 572 -36.54 -36.07 -13.78
C THR A 572 -36.80 -37.15 -12.73
N GLU A 573 -38.05 -37.30 -12.30
CA GLU A 573 -38.44 -38.44 -11.49
C GLU A 573 -38.24 -39.72 -12.32
N ALA A 574 -37.44 -40.63 -11.74
CA ALA A 574 -37.07 -41.98 -12.18
C ALA A 574 -35.77 -42.13 -13.01
N PRO A 575 -34.96 -43.19 -12.71
CA PRO A 575 -33.80 -43.53 -13.52
C PRO A 575 -34.27 -44.00 -14.89
N THR A 576 -33.68 -43.46 -15.95
CA THR A 576 -33.77 -44.04 -17.30
C THR A 576 -33.31 -45.50 -17.23
N PRO A 577 -34.13 -46.49 -17.65
CA PRO A 577 -33.68 -47.88 -17.70
C PRO A 577 -32.45 -47.98 -18.61
N PRO A 578 -31.44 -48.79 -18.25
CA PRO A 578 -30.23 -48.91 -19.04
C PRO A 578 -30.57 -49.39 -20.45
N CYS A 579 -29.89 -48.81 -21.44
CA CYS A 579 -30.02 -49.19 -22.84
C CYS A 579 -29.90 -50.72 -23.00
N PRO A 580 -30.76 -51.36 -23.79
CA PRO A 580 -30.64 -52.78 -24.05
C PRO A 580 -29.31 -53.06 -24.75
N VAL A 581 -28.58 -54.04 -24.22
CA VAL A 581 -27.29 -54.50 -24.75
C VAL A 581 -27.53 -55.06 -26.17
N CYS A 582 -26.92 -54.43 -27.17
CA CYS A 582 -26.92 -54.94 -28.53
C CYS A 582 -26.24 -56.32 -28.55
N SER A 583 -27.00 -57.35 -28.94
CA SER A 583 -26.48 -58.70 -29.09
C SER A 583 -25.63 -58.80 -30.36
N ASN A 584 -24.43 -59.36 -30.22
CA ASN A 584 -23.55 -59.69 -31.34
C ASN A 584 -24.27 -60.59 -32.36
N GLY A 585 -24.41 -60.11 -33.60
CA GLY A 585 -24.95 -60.90 -34.70
C GLY A 585 -24.79 -60.20 -36.06
N SER A 586 -23.70 -60.53 -36.75
CA SER A 586 -23.53 -60.63 -38.22
C SER A 586 -24.45 -59.82 -39.17
N VAL A 587 -23.87 -58.77 -39.81
CA VAL A 587 -23.76 -58.45 -41.28
C VAL A 587 -24.97 -58.83 -42.18
N PRO A 588 -25.51 -57.97 -43.09
CA PRO A 588 -24.72 -57.23 -44.10
C PRO A 588 -25.09 -55.77 -44.42
N VAL A 589 -24.11 -55.15 -45.09
CA VAL A 589 -24.05 -53.83 -45.69
C VAL A 589 -25.12 -53.64 -46.78
N GLU A 590 -25.87 -52.54 -46.72
CA GLU A 590 -26.45 -51.87 -47.89
C GLU A 590 -26.24 -50.34 -47.77
N PRO A 591 -25.90 -49.64 -48.88
CA PRO A 591 -25.60 -48.22 -48.87
C PRO A 591 -26.89 -47.40 -48.97
N LEU A 592 -27.08 -46.41 -48.10
CA LEU A 592 -28.17 -45.45 -48.24
C LEU A 592 -27.67 -44.10 -48.75
N ASP A 593 -28.25 -43.73 -49.89
CA ASP A 593 -28.12 -42.51 -50.66
C ASP A 593 -28.40 -41.22 -49.87
N CYS A 594 -27.55 -40.21 -50.08
CA CYS A 594 -27.86 -38.82 -49.75
C CYS A 594 -28.74 -38.20 -50.85
N PRO A 595 -29.91 -37.63 -50.56
CA PRO A 595 -30.64 -36.82 -51.52
C PRO A 595 -30.02 -35.41 -51.68
N PRO A 596 -30.26 -34.75 -52.83
CA PRO A 596 -29.41 -33.70 -53.36
C PRO A 596 -29.70 -32.30 -52.79
N VAL A 597 -28.65 -31.49 -52.84
CA VAL A 597 -28.63 -30.04 -52.69
C VAL A 597 -29.58 -29.38 -53.70
N GLY A 598 -30.53 -28.60 -53.18
CA GLY A 598 -31.33 -27.64 -53.95
C GLY A 598 -30.83 -26.22 -53.69
N ASN A 599 -30.20 -25.64 -54.71
CA ASN A 599 -29.85 -24.24 -54.84
C ASN A 599 -31.10 -23.36 -55.00
N ASP A 600 -31.12 -22.20 -54.35
CA ASP A 600 -31.22 -20.87 -55.00
C ASP A 600 -31.26 -19.80 -53.89
N SER A 601 -30.21 -18.99 -53.69
CA SER A 601 -29.63 -17.92 -54.53
C SER A 601 -30.19 -16.53 -54.18
N SER A 602 -29.40 -15.78 -53.41
CA SER A 602 -29.11 -14.37 -53.68
C SER A 602 -27.80 -13.95 -52.99
N LEU A 603 -26.68 -14.21 -53.67
CA LEU A 603 -25.50 -13.32 -53.75
C LEU A 603 -25.96 -11.97 -54.35
N ASP A 604 -25.33 -10.79 -54.24
CA ASP A 604 -23.95 -10.34 -54.08
C ASP A 604 -24.06 -8.86 -53.62
N THR A 605 -23.10 -8.22 -52.93
CA THR A 605 -21.91 -7.66 -53.56
C THR A 605 -20.88 -7.23 -52.51
N MET A 606 -19.66 -7.74 -52.66
CA MET A 606 -18.40 -7.35 -52.02
C MET A 606 -17.92 -5.94 -52.40
N LEU A 607 -17.01 -5.35 -51.62
CA LEU A 607 -15.68 -4.91 -52.13
C LEU A 607 -14.69 -4.49 -51.02
N LEU A 608 -13.71 -5.37 -50.81
CA LEU A 608 -12.25 -5.23 -50.57
C LEU A 608 -11.62 -3.88 -50.13
N LEU A 609 -10.94 -3.94 -48.97
CA LEU A 609 -9.52 -3.61 -48.62
C LEU A 609 -8.85 -2.29 -49.10
N PRO A 610 -8.00 -1.63 -48.27
CA PRO A 610 -6.63 -2.12 -48.08
C PRO A 610 -6.10 -2.14 -46.64
N VAL A 611 -5.13 -3.04 -46.47
CA VAL A 611 -4.13 -3.15 -45.40
C VAL A 611 -3.20 -1.93 -45.45
N SER A 612 -2.90 -1.34 -44.29
CA SER A 612 -1.77 -0.44 -44.08
C SER A 612 -0.97 -0.95 -42.89
N GLU A 613 0.30 -1.27 -43.13
CA GLU A 613 1.31 -1.53 -42.13
C GLU A 613 1.50 -0.28 -41.25
N GLY A 614 1.55 -0.46 -39.93
CA GLY A 614 1.77 0.60 -38.96
C GLY A 614 2.04 0.00 -37.58
N GLU A 615 3.20 0.33 -37.03
CA GLU A 615 3.82 -0.17 -35.81
C GLU A 615 2.86 -0.29 -34.61
N HIS A 616 2.80 -1.47 -33.99
CA HIS A 616 2.08 -1.68 -32.73
C HIS A 616 3.00 -1.48 -31.52
N ASN A 617 3.12 -0.22 -31.10
CA ASN A 617 3.21 0.13 -29.69
C ASN A 617 1.80 0.50 -29.21
N MET A 618 1.14 -0.37 -28.44
CA MET A 618 -0.08 0.02 -27.71
C MET A 618 0.04 -0.31 -26.22
N ALA A 619 0.13 0.79 -25.48
CA ALA A 619 0.18 0.91 -24.05
C ALA A 619 -1.16 0.60 -23.36
N VAL A 620 -1.03 0.25 -22.09
CA VAL A 620 -2.04 -0.08 -21.06
C VAL A 620 -2.91 1.14 -20.66
N LYS A 621 -3.38 1.96 -21.61
CA LYS A 621 -4.14 3.21 -21.32
C LYS A 621 -5.67 3.09 -21.40
N SER A 622 -6.25 1.91 -21.61
CA SER A 622 -7.67 1.80 -21.97
C SER A 622 -8.66 1.43 -20.85
N PHE A 623 -8.29 1.43 -19.56
CA PHE A 623 -9.27 1.16 -18.48
C PHE A 623 -9.87 2.42 -17.80
N PHE A 624 -9.29 3.61 -17.95
CA PHE A 624 -9.78 4.83 -17.28
C PHE A 624 -10.51 5.85 -18.17
N ALA A 625 -10.50 5.68 -19.51
CA ALA A 625 -11.14 6.65 -20.42
C ALA A 625 -12.64 6.42 -20.65
N GLY A 626 -13.18 5.24 -20.33
CA GLY A 626 -14.58 4.88 -20.61
C GLY A 626 -15.62 5.55 -19.70
N ALA A 627 -15.25 5.88 -18.46
CA ALA A 627 -16.19 6.43 -17.47
C ALA A 627 -16.41 7.94 -17.62
N PHE A 628 -15.41 8.69 -18.09
CA PHE A 628 -15.50 10.15 -18.22
C PHE A 628 -16.33 10.62 -19.42
N ALA A 629 -16.36 9.86 -20.53
CA ALA A 629 -17.13 10.22 -21.72
C ALA A 629 -18.66 10.12 -21.51
N SER A 630 -19.13 9.13 -20.72
CA SER A 630 -20.57 8.99 -20.41
C SER A 630 -21.11 10.08 -19.48
N LEU A 631 -20.27 10.61 -18.58
CA LEU A 631 -20.70 11.63 -17.61
C LEU A 631 -20.87 13.02 -18.26
N VAL A 632 -19.99 13.37 -19.20
CA VAL A 632 -20.05 14.65 -19.94
C VAL A 632 -21.24 14.68 -20.89
N VAL A 633 -21.59 13.55 -21.52
CA VAL A 633 -22.77 13.45 -22.40
C VAL A 633 -24.07 13.55 -21.59
N CYS A 634 -24.14 12.97 -20.38
CA CYS A 634 -25.33 13.08 -19.53
C CYS A 634 -25.59 14.51 -19.03
N VAL A 635 -24.55 15.27 -18.66
CA VAL A 635 -24.70 16.65 -18.16
C VAL A 635 -25.14 17.62 -19.26
N ILE A 636 -24.69 17.40 -20.51
CA ILE A 636 -25.08 18.24 -21.66
C ILE A 636 -26.53 17.95 -22.07
N VAL A 637 -26.97 16.69 -22.02
CA VAL A 637 -28.37 16.31 -22.32
C VAL A 637 -29.33 16.82 -21.23
N PHE A 638 -28.94 16.81 -19.95
CA PHE A 638 -29.78 17.31 -18.86
C PHE A 638 -29.96 18.84 -18.86
N LYS A 639 -28.97 19.60 -19.33
CA LYS A 639 -29.08 21.07 -19.46
C LYS A 639 -29.89 21.52 -20.67
N LEU A 640 -30.06 20.68 -21.70
CA LEU A 640 -30.76 21.04 -22.93
C LEU A 640 -32.26 20.69 -22.93
N LEU A 641 -32.77 19.97 -21.92
CA LEU A 641 -34.13 19.39 -21.95
C LEU A 641 -35.12 19.87 -20.88
N LEU A 642 -34.85 20.93 -20.12
CA LEU A 642 -35.85 21.48 -19.18
C LEU A 642 -36.34 22.88 -19.58
N PRO A 643 -37.64 23.05 -19.89
CA PRO A 643 -38.24 24.37 -20.09
C PRO A 643 -38.55 25.05 -18.75
N ALA A 644 -38.38 26.37 -18.76
CA ALA A 644 -38.66 27.30 -17.67
C ALA A 644 -40.13 27.31 -17.23
N LYS A 645 -40.38 27.30 -15.90
CA LYS A 645 -41.33 28.20 -15.18
C LYS A 645 -41.54 27.77 -13.72
N MET A 646 -41.38 28.73 -12.79
CA MET A 646 -42.29 29.12 -11.68
C MET A 646 -41.46 29.81 -10.58
N LYS A 647 -41.39 31.14 -10.57
CA LYS A 647 -42.19 32.07 -9.75
C LYS A 647 -42.05 31.87 -8.23
N GLN A 648 -41.07 32.59 -7.69
CA GLN A 648 -41.10 33.47 -6.51
C GLN A 648 -42.45 33.55 -5.75
N ASN A 649 -42.42 33.23 -4.45
CA ASN A 649 -43.28 33.83 -3.45
C ASN A 649 -42.44 34.10 -2.19
N ASP A 650 -42.43 35.38 -1.83
CA ASP A 650 -41.86 35.96 -0.63
C ASP A 650 -42.63 35.48 0.62
N TYR A 651 -41.90 35.27 1.72
CA TYR A 651 -42.48 35.36 3.06
C TYR A 651 -41.53 36.15 3.96
N GLU A 652 -41.99 37.33 4.36
CA GLU A 652 -41.41 38.17 5.41
C GLU A 652 -41.61 37.54 6.81
N PRO A 653 -40.75 37.88 7.78
CA PRO A 653 -40.88 37.45 9.17
C PRO A 653 -41.74 38.43 9.98
N VAL A 654 -42.51 37.93 10.95
CA VAL A 654 -43.13 38.75 12.01
C VAL A 654 -42.76 38.19 13.39
N PRO A 655 -42.48 39.05 14.40
CA PRO A 655 -41.75 38.69 15.61
C PRO A 655 -42.62 38.56 16.88
N ASN A 656 -41.95 38.03 17.93
CA ASN A 656 -42.16 38.21 19.38
C ASN A 656 -43.43 37.67 20.06
N GLY A 657 -43.21 37.02 21.22
CA GLY A 657 -44.13 37.20 22.35
C GLY A 657 -44.29 36.04 23.35
N ALA A 658 -43.35 35.95 24.29
CA ALA A 658 -43.57 35.86 25.75
C ALA A 658 -44.34 34.69 26.42
N ASN A 659 -43.76 34.34 27.58
CA ASN A 659 -44.35 33.87 28.85
C ASN A 659 -44.60 32.38 29.09
N GLY A 660 -44.01 31.89 30.19
CA GLY A 660 -44.39 30.63 30.82
C GLY A 660 -43.46 30.18 31.95
N ASN A 661 -43.67 30.73 33.15
CA ASN A 661 -43.01 30.42 34.42
C ASN A 661 -42.89 28.93 34.79
N GLY A 662 -41.92 28.59 35.67
CA GLY A 662 -42.13 27.55 36.68
C GLY A 662 -40.89 26.90 37.32
N HIS A 663 -40.41 27.48 38.44
CA HIS A 663 -39.94 26.83 39.69
C HIS A 663 -38.96 25.63 39.63
N SER A 664 -37.68 25.84 40.01
CA SER A 664 -37.10 25.66 41.35
C SER A 664 -36.98 24.22 41.85
N TYR A 665 -35.75 23.74 42.10
CA TYR A 665 -35.31 23.25 43.42
C TYR A 665 -33.78 23.23 43.52
N GLN A 666 -33.31 23.72 44.66
CA GLN A 666 -31.94 23.70 45.17
C GLN A 666 -31.65 22.41 45.93
N ASN A 667 -30.35 22.07 45.96
CA ASN A 667 -29.57 21.37 46.99
C ASN A 667 -29.75 19.86 47.23
N ALA A 668 -28.67 19.11 46.96
CA ALA A 668 -27.83 18.50 47.99
C ALA A 668 -26.38 18.46 47.50
#